data_AF-T0Q6N8-F1
#
_entry.id   AF-T0Q6N8-F1
#
_cell.length_a   1.000
_cell.length_b   1.000
_cell.length_c   1.000
_cell.angle_alpha   90.00
_cell.angle_beta   90.00
_cell.angle_gamma   90.00
#
_symmetry.space_group_name_H-M   'P 1'
#
loop_
_entity.id
_entity.type
_entity.pdbx_description
1 polymer ?
#
loop_
_entity_poly.entity_id
_entity_poly.type
_entity_poly.pdbx_seq_one_letter_code
_entity_poly.pdbx_strand_id
1 'polypeptide(L)'
;MLTVELIEAQARAREASRRAEDRANAYNNNFASIVSSTTSVVAATITNVPSDMTAADVAKFCRQCTNFYGGFLSVSMAPYTARRRGRSTVFMASRLFHALVLALDGIFWQGEAIRVREAAAVGRSVCTDVTSSVFYCKALCVLPTAASDQPSFDTVDVVTLTCSSMDATTFAIAFDGENDYRYRVCLQVTNVVRCRVGRDDDDRVVARFTLRTPPFVYIGDRRKTDEDRVWPIADAAYKWERSDDPSPNGAFGHCRCYHLVLESAASPDTVVPLLRSFGLADVTRQDRLPVFTSVASSSPPPTDWVYAPTSELHDVSFPLRYALHVLMSQEALVVTTTDDASNKAILSVADETLRDLAAPLKTHAKAIQFVKAYAPKATILKLLQAGVSVQDPFVADWLHMLRRHVFNNIKFRSRIRVLDGVVLMGVIDETNTLPEGCIFFLPSFRSPLYKAIPATIGTRCVVGRHPSLHPGDLRVLTYMMVPALCHLFDVLVFSSRGQRPVTDMMSGGDMDGDLYFCLWDQRLVPAQDVPPMQPPAASLGIPPPSSAPGIQGIQDHFIRFLAHDNLGMISNMHLAIADNSVHKAYDVRALELAEAHAIAVDFAKSGIEAPTPMYNIPAYPDFMERAGPSYKSKTAIGILYRKSRSVRRQPVSTEDVDWAVLTPGFDVYLADARHWFVQYAHALFTLCQQFGIQTEVELISGYIKKLSRTVGRAERLNAVERIRVALRLVQEHFARVFWRDLGSKTPSNVVVLQKASAWYYVGYTHHHEAPGLLPTRSFAWLALEPMLVLFRKIYEP
;
A
#
# COMPACT_ATOMS: atom_id res chain seq x y z
N MET A 1 27.96 -0.44 -30.13
CA MET A 1 28.27 -0.63 -28.70
C MET A 1 27.06 -0.40 -27.79
N LEU A 2 26.28 0.68 -27.96
CA LEU A 2 25.09 1.02 -27.13
C LEU A 2 23.97 -0.05 -27.05
N THR A 3 23.84 -0.95 -28.02
CA THR A 3 22.78 -1.98 -28.04
C THR A 3 23.10 -3.22 -27.21
N VAL A 4 24.37 -3.57 -27.04
CA VAL A 4 24.78 -4.76 -26.26
C VAL A 4 24.72 -4.46 -24.76
N GLU A 5 25.16 -3.26 -24.35
CA GLU A 5 25.09 -2.81 -22.96
C GLU A 5 23.65 -2.66 -22.46
N LEU A 6 22.72 -2.23 -23.32
CA LEU A 6 21.29 -2.14 -22.98
C LEU A 6 20.66 -3.53 -22.77
N ILE A 7 21.04 -4.52 -23.59
CA ILE A 7 20.55 -5.90 -23.48
C ILE A 7 21.09 -6.56 -22.20
N GLU A 8 22.36 -6.34 -21.88
CA GLU A 8 22.94 -6.83 -20.63
C GLU A 8 22.35 -6.14 -19.39
N ALA A 9 22.11 -4.83 -19.45
CA ALA A 9 21.44 -4.09 -18.37
C ALA A 9 20.01 -4.59 -18.13
N GLN A 10 19.27 -4.87 -19.21
CA GLN A 10 17.93 -5.45 -19.14
C GLN A 10 17.94 -6.89 -18.62
N ALA A 11 18.94 -7.70 -18.98
CA ALA A 11 19.10 -9.05 -18.45
C ALA A 11 19.38 -9.02 -16.93
N ARG A 12 20.30 -8.15 -16.48
CA ARG A 12 20.61 -7.94 -15.06
C ARG A 12 19.41 -7.40 -14.28
N ALA A 13 18.59 -6.53 -14.88
CA ALA A 13 17.36 -6.02 -14.28
C ALA A 13 16.28 -7.10 -14.14
N ARG A 14 16.10 -7.95 -15.16
CA ARG A 14 15.14 -9.08 -15.13
C ARG A 14 15.55 -10.18 -14.16
N GLU A 15 16.85 -10.41 -14.00
CA GLU A 15 17.38 -11.36 -13.02
C GLU A 15 17.29 -10.82 -11.59
N ALA A 16 17.50 -9.51 -11.42
CA ALA A 16 17.26 -8.80 -10.16
C ALA A 16 15.79 -8.84 -9.71
N SER A 17 14.83 -8.63 -10.63
CA SER A 17 13.40 -8.75 -10.33
C SER A 17 13.01 -10.18 -9.98
N ARG A 18 13.50 -11.19 -10.72
CA ARG A 18 13.26 -12.60 -10.39
C ARG A 18 13.81 -12.97 -9.01
N ARG A 19 15.03 -12.52 -8.66
CA ARG A 19 15.60 -12.74 -7.32
C ARG A 19 14.88 -11.96 -6.22
N ALA A 20 14.25 -10.83 -6.52
CA ALA A 20 13.43 -10.08 -5.56
C ALA A 20 12.09 -10.80 -5.32
N GLU A 21 11.45 -11.32 -6.37
CA GLU A 21 10.29 -12.20 -6.26
C GLU A 21 10.65 -13.47 -5.50
N ASP A 22 11.70 -14.20 -5.86
CA ASP A 22 12.14 -15.43 -5.18
C ASP A 22 12.46 -15.22 -3.68
N ARG A 23 12.80 -13.99 -3.27
CA ARG A 23 13.02 -13.61 -1.86
C ARG A 23 11.74 -13.21 -1.12
N ALA A 24 10.84 -12.46 -1.76
CA ALA A 24 9.48 -12.25 -1.25
C ALA A 24 8.71 -13.59 -1.11
N ASN A 25 9.07 -14.54 -1.96
CA ASN A 25 8.52 -15.88 -2.00
C ASN A 25 8.98 -16.78 -0.85
N ALA A 26 10.23 -16.62 -0.40
CA ALA A 26 10.78 -17.30 0.77
C ALA A 26 10.26 -16.70 2.10
N TYR A 27 9.78 -15.45 2.06
CA TYR A 27 9.25 -14.70 3.20
C TYR A 27 7.84 -15.16 3.65
N ASN A 28 7.13 -15.92 2.83
CA ASN A 28 5.73 -16.31 3.05
C ASN A 28 5.51 -17.55 3.95
N ASN A 29 6.47 -17.94 4.80
CA ASN A 29 6.24 -18.98 5.81
C ASN A 29 5.49 -18.42 7.03
N ASN A 30 4.22 -18.09 6.78
CA ASN A 30 3.32 -17.40 7.70
C ASN A 30 2.62 -18.33 8.71
N PHE A 31 3.28 -19.41 9.15
CA PHE A 31 2.70 -20.32 10.16
C PHE A 31 2.94 -19.80 11.59
N ALA A 32 3.98 -18.98 11.81
CA ALA A 32 4.32 -18.46 13.15
C ALA A 32 3.54 -17.20 13.56
N SER A 33 3.07 -16.39 12.59
CA SER A 33 2.23 -15.21 12.88
C SER A 33 0.84 -15.60 13.43
N ILE A 34 0.43 -16.85 13.25
CA ILE A 34 -0.88 -17.39 13.65
C ILE A 34 -0.93 -17.70 15.16
N VAL A 35 0.22 -17.80 15.85
CA VAL A 35 0.28 -18.33 17.24
C VAL A 35 0.51 -17.26 18.32
N SER A 36 0.77 -15.99 17.99
CA SER A 36 1.16 -14.98 19.01
C SER A 36 0.02 -14.47 19.93
N SER A 37 -1.17 -15.05 19.87
CA SER A 37 -2.27 -14.72 20.80
C SER A 37 -2.27 -15.54 22.11
N THR A 38 -1.25 -16.36 22.38
CA THR A 38 -1.14 -17.13 23.64
C THR A 38 -0.29 -16.46 24.72
N THR A 39 -0.73 -16.57 25.97
CA THR A 39 -0.46 -15.65 27.09
C THR A 39 0.83 -15.87 27.89
N SER A 40 1.84 -16.65 27.44
CA SER A 40 3.10 -16.80 28.19
C SER A 40 4.31 -17.21 27.32
N VAL A 41 5.22 -16.29 27.05
CA VAL A 41 6.55 -16.57 26.43
C VAL A 41 7.52 -17.01 27.52
N VAL A 42 8.31 -18.06 27.25
CA VAL A 42 9.33 -18.64 28.15
C VAL A 42 10.66 -18.81 27.41
N ALA A 43 11.79 -18.76 28.12
CA ALA A 43 13.12 -18.72 27.50
C ALA A 43 14.16 -19.61 28.21
N ALA A 44 15.08 -20.20 27.43
CA ALA A 44 16.20 -20.98 27.92
C ALA A 44 17.52 -20.55 27.26
N THR A 45 18.60 -20.49 28.04
CA THR A 45 19.97 -20.21 27.54
C THR A 45 20.73 -21.51 27.36
N ILE A 46 21.31 -21.72 26.18
CA ILE A 46 22.24 -22.81 25.84
C ILE A 46 23.67 -22.26 25.79
N THR A 47 24.57 -22.92 26.51
CA THR A 47 26.01 -22.62 26.57
C THR A 47 26.83 -23.80 26.08
N ASN A 48 28.09 -23.55 25.69
CA ASN A 48 28.96 -24.50 25.00
C ASN A 48 28.53 -24.84 23.57
N VAL A 49 27.84 -23.92 22.89
CA VAL A 49 27.50 -24.09 21.47
C VAL A 49 28.80 -24.05 20.64
N PRO A 50 29.03 -24.96 19.68
CA PRO A 50 30.21 -24.89 18.84
C PRO A 50 30.26 -23.55 18.09
N SER A 51 31.46 -22.96 17.98
CA SER A 51 31.64 -21.56 17.56
C SER A 51 31.22 -21.30 16.12
N ASP A 52 31.25 -22.33 15.28
CA ASP A 52 30.84 -22.34 13.88
C ASP A 52 29.33 -22.56 13.66
N MET A 53 28.57 -22.87 14.72
CA MET A 53 27.13 -23.10 14.60
C MET A 53 26.36 -21.79 14.49
N THR A 54 25.39 -21.78 13.58
CA THR A 54 24.46 -20.67 13.41
C THR A 54 23.25 -20.82 14.33
N ALA A 55 22.51 -19.73 14.50
CA ALA A 55 21.22 -19.77 15.18
C ALA A 55 20.22 -20.75 14.53
N ALA A 56 20.34 -21.00 13.21
CA ALA A 56 19.54 -22.00 12.51
C ALA A 56 19.97 -23.44 12.85
N ASP A 57 21.26 -23.68 13.03
CA ASP A 57 21.79 -24.98 13.47
C ASP A 57 21.35 -25.30 14.89
N VAL A 58 21.32 -24.30 15.79
CA VAL A 58 20.78 -24.43 17.15
C VAL A 58 19.29 -24.76 17.12
N ALA A 59 18.49 -24.04 16.32
CA ALA A 59 17.06 -24.32 16.17
C ALA A 59 16.81 -25.74 15.63
N LYS A 60 17.60 -26.16 14.64
CA LYS A 60 17.52 -27.51 14.04
C LYS A 60 17.90 -28.58 15.05
N PHE A 61 19.00 -28.41 15.78
CA PHE A 61 19.45 -29.32 16.83
C PHE A 61 18.36 -29.53 17.88
N CYS A 62 17.79 -28.44 18.41
CA CYS A 62 16.73 -28.54 19.41
C CYS A 62 15.50 -29.26 18.86
N ARG A 63 15.01 -28.92 17.65
CA ARG A 63 13.85 -29.59 17.01
C ARG A 63 14.06 -31.09 16.84
N GLN A 64 15.27 -31.49 16.43
CA GLN A 64 15.63 -32.90 16.22
C GLN A 64 15.67 -33.66 17.54
N CYS A 65 16.25 -33.09 18.59
CA CYS A 65 16.36 -33.75 19.89
C CYS A 65 15.03 -33.82 20.66
N THR A 66 14.13 -32.84 20.48
CA THR A 66 12.83 -32.80 21.19
C THR A 66 11.67 -33.40 20.39
N ASN A 67 11.88 -33.74 19.11
CA ASN A 67 10.88 -34.28 18.17
C ASN A 67 9.59 -33.45 18.06
N PHE A 68 9.71 -32.11 18.15
CA PHE A 68 8.57 -31.18 18.20
C PHE A 68 8.82 -30.02 17.22
N TYR A 69 7.86 -29.78 16.31
CA TYR A 69 8.02 -28.87 15.17
C TYR A 69 7.20 -27.57 15.26
N GLY A 70 6.32 -27.42 16.27
CA GLY A 70 5.58 -26.18 16.53
C GLY A 70 6.10 -25.46 17.79
N GLY A 71 5.94 -24.15 17.89
CA GLY A 71 6.12 -23.43 19.18
C GLY A 71 7.50 -22.85 19.49
N PHE A 72 8.46 -22.90 18.56
CA PHE A 72 9.60 -21.97 18.60
C PHE A 72 9.11 -20.54 18.34
N LEU A 73 9.74 -19.60 19.04
CA LEU A 73 9.49 -18.17 18.84
C LEU A 73 10.73 -17.48 18.27
N SER A 74 11.94 -17.71 18.80
CA SER A 74 13.18 -17.18 18.22
C SER A 74 14.44 -17.83 18.83
N VAL A 75 15.57 -17.71 18.13
CA VAL A 75 16.91 -18.16 18.59
C VAL A 75 17.91 -17.03 18.36
N SER A 76 18.47 -16.49 19.45
CA SER A 76 19.44 -15.41 19.42
C SER A 76 20.83 -15.90 19.82
N MET A 77 21.84 -15.60 19.00
CA MET A 77 23.24 -15.92 19.31
C MET A 77 23.94 -14.72 19.94
N ALA A 78 24.81 -14.99 20.92
CA ALA A 78 25.76 -14.00 21.40
C ALA A 78 26.76 -13.61 20.28
N PRO A 79 27.44 -12.45 20.39
CA PRO A 79 28.39 -12.00 19.37
C PRO A 79 29.43 -13.07 19.03
N TYR A 80 29.66 -13.27 17.74
CA TYR A 80 30.63 -14.25 17.26
C TYR A 80 32.03 -13.85 17.71
N THR A 81 32.66 -14.72 18.49
CA THR A 81 34.05 -14.55 18.94
C THR A 81 34.83 -15.80 18.56
N ALA A 82 35.77 -15.67 17.63
CA ALA A 82 36.57 -16.79 17.18
C ALA A 82 37.32 -17.41 18.38
N ARG A 83 37.37 -18.74 18.45
CA ARG A 83 38.02 -19.55 19.50
C ARG A 83 37.33 -19.54 20.89
N ARG A 84 36.18 -18.86 21.06
CA ARG A 84 35.33 -19.00 22.25
C ARG A 84 34.05 -19.76 21.90
N ARG A 85 33.58 -20.63 22.80
CA ARG A 85 32.32 -21.35 22.62
C ARG A 85 31.14 -20.38 22.70
N GLY A 86 30.17 -20.59 21.81
CA GLY A 86 29.01 -19.74 21.67
C GLY A 86 28.01 -19.90 22.82
N ARG A 87 27.23 -18.84 23.02
CA ARG A 87 26.04 -18.81 23.88
C ARG A 87 24.84 -18.46 23.02
N SER A 88 23.75 -19.18 23.20
CA SER A 88 22.49 -18.97 22.49
C SER A 88 21.34 -18.84 23.49
N THR A 89 20.34 -18.03 23.17
CA THR A 89 19.07 -17.95 23.93
C THR A 89 17.93 -18.33 23.02
N VAL A 90 17.08 -19.25 23.48
CA VAL A 90 15.92 -19.79 22.76
C VAL A 90 14.63 -19.34 23.44
N PHE A 91 13.73 -18.72 22.67
CA PHE A 91 12.42 -18.27 23.13
C PHE A 91 11.31 -19.17 22.58
N MET A 92 10.29 -19.46 23.40
CA MET A 92 9.28 -20.49 23.13
C MET A 92 7.88 -20.08 23.61
N ALA A 93 6.85 -20.52 22.88
CA ALA A 93 5.44 -20.19 23.15
C ALA A 93 4.74 -21.18 24.10
N SER A 94 5.39 -22.30 24.43
CA SER A 94 4.81 -23.42 25.18
C SER A 94 5.69 -23.79 26.36
N ARG A 95 5.10 -23.86 27.56
CA ARG A 95 5.78 -24.36 28.78
C ARG A 95 6.17 -25.83 28.66
N LEU A 96 5.38 -26.63 27.94
CA LEU A 96 5.70 -28.03 27.66
C LEU A 96 6.96 -28.12 26.80
N PHE A 97 7.10 -27.25 25.81
CA PHE A 97 8.27 -27.20 24.95
C PHE A 97 9.52 -26.66 25.67
N HIS A 98 9.35 -25.67 26.54
CA HIS A 98 10.40 -25.16 27.42
C HIS A 98 11.00 -26.25 28.33
N ALA A 99 10.16 -27.10 28.92
CA ALA A 99 10.63 -28.24 29.71
C ALA A 99 11.46 -29.24 28.88
N LEU A 100 11.07 -29.49 27.62
CA LEU A 100 11.80 -30.38 26.71
C LEU A 100 13.16 -29.80 26.31
N VAL A 101 13.27 -28.49 26.09
CA VAL A 101 14.55 -27.83 25.79
C VAL A 101 15.47 -27.81 27.02
N LEU A 102 14.94 -27.58 28.22
CA LEU A 102 15.71 -27.67 29.47
C LEU A 102 16.27 -29.09 29.70
N ALA A 103 15.53 -30.13 29.29
CA ALA A 103 15.98 -31.53 29.38
C ALA A 103 17.13 -31.87 28.41
N LEU A 104 17.56 -30.95 27.54
CA LEU A 104 18.74 -31.12 26.69
C LEU A 104 20.06 -30.85 27.43
N ASP A 105 20.01 -30.43 28.70
CA ASP A 105 21.22 -30.26 29.54
C ASP A 105 22.02 -31.57 29.63
N GLY A 106 23.31 -31.49 29.31
CA GLY A 106 24.21 -32.66 29.31
C GLY A 106 24.22 -33.48 28.01
N ILE A 107 23.40 -33.14 27.00
CA ILE A 107 23.44 -33.81 25.69
C ILE A 107 24.71 -33.43 24.93
N PHE A 108 25.34 -34.42 24.29
CA PHE A 108 26.53 -34.20 23.48
C PHE A 108 26.18 -33.65 22.10
N TRP A 109 26.71 -32.48 21.75
CA TRP A 109 26.63 -31.90 20.40
C TRP A 109 28.05 -31.71 19.85
N GLN A 110 28.39 -32.46 18.80
CA GLN A 110 29.74 -32.51 18.21
C GLN A 110 30.86 -32.81 19.23
N GLY A 111 30.61 -33.77 20.14
CA GLY A 111 31.64 -34.30 21.05
C GLY A 111 31.75 -33.62 22.42
N GLU A 112 30.92 -32.61 22.71
CA GLU A 112 30.92 -31.90 24.00
C GLU A 112 29.51 -31.76 24.57
N ALA A 113 29.39 -31.80 25.90
CA ALA A 113 28.11 -31.67 26.58
C ALA A 113 27.66 -30.20 26.65
N ILE A 114 26.48 -29.90 26.08
CA ILE A 114 25.87 -28.58 26.18
C ILE A 114 25.30 -28.35 27.57
N ARG A 115 25.26 -27.09 28.00
CA ARG A 115 24.59 -26.71 29.25
C ARG A 115 23.39 -25.82 28.98
N VAL A 116 22.22 -26.18 29.50
CA VAL A 116 20.95 -25.47 29.30
C VAL A 116 20.39 -24.99 30.63
N ARG A 117 20.02 -23.71 30.73
CA ARG A 117 19.45 -23.10 31.94
C ARG A 117 18.24 -22.24 31.60
N GLU A 118 17.31 -22.12 32.52
CA GLU A 118 16.17 -21.19 32.40
C GLU A 118 16.66 -19.73 32.33
N ALA A 119 15.99 -18.93 31.51
CA ALA A 119 16.29 -17.51 31.32
C ALA A 119 15.05 -16.65 31.59
N ALA A 120 15.26 -15.42 32.09
CA ALA A 120 14.17 -14.50 32.37
C ALA A 120 13.40 -14.14 31.09
N ALA A 121 12.07 -14.20 31.14
CA ALA A 121 11.21 -13.82 30.02
C ALA A 121 11.26 -12.30 29.81
N VAL A 122 11.55 -11.86 28.59
CA VAL A 122 11.46 -10.45 28.18
C VAL A 122 10.02 -10.14 27.74
N GLY A 123 9.59 -8.89 27.92
CA GLY A 123 8.24 -8.39 27.67
C GLY A 123 7.68 -8.68 26.26
N ARG A 124 6.36 -8.60 26.15
CA ARG A 124 5.56 -9.02 24.99
C ARG A 124 5.93 -8.24 23.72
N SER A 125 6.63 -8.93 22.83
CA SER A 125 6.81 -8.53 21.44
C SER A 125 6.61 -9.78 20.55
N VAL A 126 5.79 -9.63 19.50
CA VAL A 126 5.34 -10.69 18.60
C VAL A 126 6.55 -11.41 17.98
N CYS A 127 6.86 -12.61 18.48
CA CYS A 127 7.98 -13.40 18.00
C CYS A 127 7.51 -14.38 16.90
N THR A 128 8.13 -14.27 15.72
CA THR A 128 8.14 -15.31 14.66
C THR A 128 9.52 -15.96 14.65
N ASP A 129 9.66 -17.21 14.17
CA ASP A 129 10.90 -18.03 14.16
C ASP A 129 12.16 -17.30 13.62
N VAL A 130 12.74 -16.39 14.41
CA VAL A 130 13.86 -15.52 14.01
C VAL A 130 15.17 -16.14 14.49
N THR A 131 16.16 -16.29 13.61
CA THR A 131 17.52 -16.75 13.95
C THR A 131 18.55 -15.64 13.64
N SER A 132 19.39 -15.24 14.60
CA SER A 132 20.30 -14.06 14.44
C SER A 132 21.77 -14.30 14.82
N SER A 133 22.69 -13.47 14.28
CA SER A 133 24.14 -13.49 14.58
C SER A 133 24.74 -12.07 14.52
N VAL A 134 25.79 -11.78 15.30
CA VAL A 134 26.37 -10.42 15.42
C VAL A 134 27.91 -10.45 15.28
N PHE A 135 28.47 -9.50 14.54
CA PHE A 135 29.91 -9.26 14.32
C PHE A 135 30.35 -7.88 14.84
N TYR A 136 31.57 -7.81 15.37
CA TYR A 136 32.23 -6.54 15.71
C TYR A 136 33.10 -6.04 14.55
N CYS A 137 33.06 -4.72 14.31
CA CYS A 137 33.77 -4.05 13.22
C CYS A 137 34.65 -2.92 13.77
N LYS A 138 35.82 -2.72 13.16
CA LYS A 138 36.76 -1.64 13.47
C LYS A 138 36.39 -0.31 12.82
N ALA A 139 35.75 -0.34 11.65
CA ALA A 139 35.40 0.86 10.90
C ALA A 139 34.23 0.61 9.94
N LEU A 140 33.50 1.68 9.64
CA LEU A 140 32.51 1.78 8.58
C LEU A 140 32.88 2.95 7.66
N CYS A 141 32.96 2.71 6.35
CA CYS A 141 33.04 3.76 5.33
C CYS A 141 31.85 3.63 4.36
N VAL A 142 31.21 4.75 4.04
CA VAL A 142 30.05 4.83 3.16
C VAL A 142 30.42 5.61 1.91
N LEU A 143 30.14 5.01 0.75
CA LEU A 143 30.60 5.45 -0.56
C LEU A 143 29.40 5.64 -1.51
N PRO A 144 29.40 6.69 -2.37
CA PRO A 144 28.34 6.91 -3.34
C PRO A 144 28.09 5.69 -4.22
N THR A 145 29.17 5.10 -4.76
CA THR A 145 29.14 3.91 -5.60
C THR A 145 30.29 2.96 -5.28
N ALA A 146 30.23 1.74 -5.80
CA ALA A 146 31.30 0.75 -5.62
C ALA A 146 32.64 1.11 -6.30
N ALA A 147 32.62 2.09 -7.22
CA ALA A 147 33.78 2.59 -7.96
C ALA A 147 34.32 3.92 -7.41
N SER A 148 33.73 4.44 -6.33
CA SER A 148 34.18 5.69 -5.71
C SER A 148 35.51 5.49 -4.99
N ASP A 149 36.45 6.41 -5.21
CA ASP A 149 37.78 6.39 -4.62
C ASP A 149 37.84 7.05 -3.23
N GLN A 150 36.82 7.84 -2.87
CA GLN A 150 36.72 8.50 -1.56
C GLN A 150 35.35 8.25 -0.91
N PRO A 151 35.32 8.00 0.42
CA PRO A 151 34.07 7.89 1.15
C PRO A 151 33.35 9.24 1.23
N SER A 152 32.04 9.19 1.31
CA SER A 152 31.19 10.34 1.66
C SER A 152 30.94 10.40 3.16
N PHE A 153 31.10 9.30 3.89
CA PHE A 153 31.01 9.26 5.34
C PHE A 153 31.88 8.14 5.91
N ASP A 154 32.51 8.34 7.07
CA ASP A 154 33.28 7.32 7.78
C ASP A 154 33.12 7.42 9.30
N THR A 155 33.24 6.28 9.99
CA THR A 155 33.24 6.20 11.46
C THR A 155 34.02 4.98 11.94
N VAL A 156 34.63 5.09 13.13
CA VAL A 156 35.35 4.01 13.82
C VAL A 156 34.72 3.63 15.17
N ASP A 157 33.66 4.32 15.58
CA ASP A 157 33.11 4.22 16.93
C ASP A 157 32.05 3.12 17.07
N VAL A 158 32.43 2.04 17.77
CA VAL A 158 31.54 0.94 18.22
C VAL A 158 30.66 0.37 17.11
N VAL A 159 31.28 0.02 15.98
CA VAL A 159 30.58 -0.50 14.80
C VAL A 159 30.25 -1.99 14.97
N THR A 160 28.98 -2.35 14.83
CA THR A 160 28.51 -3.75 14.84
C THR A 160 27.68 -4.08 13.61
N LEU A 161 27.80 -5.31 13.12
CA LEU A 161 26.98 -5.86 12.04
C LEU A 161 26.14 -7.03 12.57
N THR A 162 24.83 -6.87 12.55
CA THR A 162 23.86 -7.91 12.93
C THR A 162 23.22 -8.52 11.70
N CYS A 163 23.08 -9.85 11.67
CA CYS A 163 22.44 -10.63 10.62
C CYS A 163 21.24 -11.39 11.22
N SER A 164 20.08 -11.37 10.55
CA SER A 164 18.85 -12.04 10.99
C SER A 164 18.21 -12.82 9.84
N SER A 165 17.68 -14.02 10.11
CA SER A 165 17.02 -14.89 9.11
C SER A 165 15.56 -14.54 8.82
N MET A 166 14.96 -13.64 9.58
CA MET A 166 13.60 -13.16 9.41
C MET A 166 13.56 -11.65 9.60
N ASP A 167 13.37 -10.92 8.49
CA ASP A 167 12.51 -9.74 8.34
C ASP A 167 12.82 -9.03 7.00
N ALA A 168 11.98 -8.07 6.59
CA ALA A 168 12.20 -7.23 5.42
C ALA A 168 13.60 -6.57 5.48
N THR A 169 14.19 -6.37 6.67
CA THR A 169 15.58 -5.96 6.91
C THR A 169 16.40 -7.10 7.54
N THR A 170 17.40 -7.60 6.82
CA THR A 170 18.17 -8.81 7.19
C THR A 170 19.51 -8.47 7.85
N PHE A 171 20.09 -7.31 7.51
CA PHE A 171 21.36 -6.84 8.07
C PHE A 171 21.16 -5.50 8.75
N ALA A 172 21.81 -5.26 9.87
CA ALA A 172 21.81 -3.97 10.53
C ALA A 172 23.24 -3.61 10.94
N ILE A 173 23.68 -2.41 10.57
CA ILE A 173 24.96 -1.83 10.96
C ILE A 173 24.65 -0.78 12.03
N ALA A 174 25.15 -0.96 13.26
CA ALA A 174 24.99 0.03 14.31
C ALA A 174 26.33 0.63 14.71
N PHE A 175 26.36 1.93 15.00
CA PHE A 175 27.56 2.67 15.41
C PHE A 175 27.17 3.89 16.24
N ASP A 176 28.11 4.39 17.03
CA ASP A 176 27.85 5.55 17.89
C ASP A 176 27.99 6.85 17.07
N GLY A 177 27.11 7.80 17.36
CA GLY A 177 27.03 9.11 16.72
C GLY A 177 27.44 10.26 17.65
N GLU A 178 27.31 11.49 17.16
CA GLU A 178 27.51 12.68 17.99
C GLU A 178 26.38 12.83 19.03
N ASN A 179 26.66 13.49 20.16
CA ASN A 179 25.68 13.87 21.20
C ASN A 179 24.91 12.72 21.88
N ASP A 180 25.60 11.61 22.21
CA ASP A 180 25.03 10.48 22.98
C ASP A 180 23.92 9.72 22.22
N TYR A 181 23.86 9.87 20.90
CA TYR A 181 23.00 9.09 20.01
C TYR A 181 23.74 7.88 19.42
N ARG A 182 22.97 6.85 19.11
CA ARG A 182 23.41 5.68 18.35
C ARG A 182 22.66 5.64 17.03
N TYR A 183 23.37 5.36 15.95
CA TYR A 183 22.79 5.19 14.62
C TYR A 183 22.68 3.70 14.27
N ARG A 184 21.65 3.35 13.51
CA ARG A 184 21.45 1.99 13.00
C ARG A 184 20.97 2.04 11.55
N VAL A 185 21.78 1.48 10.66
CA VAL A 185 21.55 1.38 9.22
C VAL A 185 21.07 -0.04 8.88
N CYS A 186 19.85 -0.18 8.40
CA CYS A 186 19.20 -1.46 8.13
C CYS A 186 19.17 -1.77 6.63
N LEU A 187 19.80 -2.89 6.24
CA LEU A 187 19.88 -3.38 4.87
C LEU A 187 18.94 -4.58 4.67
N GLN A 188 18.11 -4.51 3.64
CA GLN A 188 17.29 -5.63 3.20
C GLN A 188 18.12 -6.55 2.28
N VAL A 189 18.00 -7.88 2.38
CA VAL A 189 18.68 -8.80 1.45
C VAL A 189 18.33 -8.48 -0.01
N THR A 190 17.06 -8.11 -0.28
CA THR A 190 16.58 -7.71 -1.62
C THR A 190 17.30 -6.48 -2.17
N ASN A 191 17.73 -5.58 -1.28
CA ASN A 191 18.43 -4.36 -1.63
C ASN A 191 19.94 -4.56 -1.79
N VAL A 192 20.53 -5.62 -1.26
CA VAL A 192 21.94 -5.95 -1.51
C VAL A 192 22.09 -6.55 -2.92
N VAL A 193 22.74 -5.81 -3.82
CA VAL A 193 23.07 -6.23 -5.19
C VAL A 193 24.22 -7.23 -5.17
N ARG A 194 25.25 -6.94 -4.38
CA ARG A 194 26.46 -7.77 -4.23
C ARG A 194 27.12 -7.51 -2.88
N CYS A 195 27.74 -8.54 -2.31
CA CYS A 195 28.65 -8.43 -1.17
C CYS A 195 30.01 -9.02 -1.53
N ARG A 196 31.10 -8.26 -1.30
CA ARG A 196 32.47 -8.73 -1.48
C ARG A 196 33.13 -8.88 -0.13
N VAL A 197 33.71 -10.06 0.12
CA VAL A 197 34.46 -10.33 1.35
C VAL A 197 35.90 -10.63 0.98
N GLY A 198 36.84 -9.91 1.57
CA GLY A 198 38.24 -9.98 1.20
C GLY A 198 39.17 -9.49 2.30
N ARG A 199 40.44 -9.29 1.96
CA ARG A 199 41.38 -8.62 2.85
C ARG A 199 41.73 -7.23 2.31
N ASP A 200 41.94 -6.27 3.19
CA ASP A 200 42.53 -4.99 2.81
C ASP A 200 44.06 -5.05 2.74
N ASP A 201 44.69 -3.96 2.34
CA ASP A 201 46.16 -3.87 2.21
C ASP A 201 46.88 -3.99 3.57
N ASP A 202 46.15 -3.83 4.69
CA ASP A 202 46.60 -4.03 6.07
C ASP A 202 46.30 -5.46 6.60
N ASP A 203 45.95 -6.40 5.71
CA ASP A 203 45.59 -7.80 6.00
C ASP A 203 44.33 -8.00 6.87
N ARG A 204 43.45 -6.98 6.96
CA ARG A 204 42.21 -7.03 7.75
C ARG A 204 41.06 -7.54 6.90
N VAL A 205 40.14 -8.29 7.50
CA VAL A 205 38.97 -8.81 6.77
C VAL A 205 37.94 -7.72 6.56
N VAL A 206 37.52 -7.54 5.32
CA VAL A 206 36.57 -6.51 4.91
C VAL A 206 35.34 -7.14 4.30
N ALA A 207 34.16 -6.64 4.67
CA ALA A 207 32.89 -6.94 4.03
C ALA A 207 32.32 -5.67 3.37
N ARG A 208 32.19 -5.67 2.04
CA ARG A 208 31.69 -4.55 1.25
C ARG A 208 30.33 -4.87 0.64
N PHE A 209 29.30 -4.19 1.09
CA PHE A 209 27.93 -4.30 0.60
C PHE A 209 27.66 -3.23 -0.47
N THR A 210 27.13 -3.66 -1.62
CA THR A 210 26.64 -2.75 -2.66
C THR A 210 25.12 -2.88 -2.75
N LEU A 211 24.41 -1.77 -2.59
CA LEU A 211 22.96 -1.70 -2.49
C LEU A 211 22.33 -1.18 -3.78
N ARG A 212 21.08 -1.57 -4.02
CA ARG A 212 20.23 -1.09 -5.14
C ARG A 212 19.63 0.27 -4.84
N THR A 213 19.28 0.48 -3.57
CA THR A 213 18.61 1.67 -3.03
C THR A 213 19.29 2.03 -1.70
N PRO A 214 19.11 3.26 -1.18
CA PRO A 214 19.62 3.62 0.14
C PRO A 214 18.99 2.69 1.20
N PRO A 215 19.71 2.41 2.28
CA PRO A 215 19.16 1.66 3.40
C PRO A 215 18.23 2.51 4.25
N PHE A 216 17.43 1.87 5.10
CA PHE A 216 16.69 2.58 6.14
C PHE A 216 17.61 2.92 7.30
N VAL A 217 17.47 4.11 7.86
CA VAL A 217 18.31 4.55 8.99
C VAL A 217 17.44 4.90 10.20
N TYR A 218 17.97 4.62 11.37
CA TYR A 218 17.33 4.83 12.65
C TYR A 218 18.30 5.50 13.63
N ILE A 219 17.75 6.30 14.54
CA ILE A 219 18.48 6.96 15.64
C ILE A 219 17.90 6.45 16.96
N GLY A 220 18.75 6.15 17.94
CA GLY A 220 18.33 5.78 19.28
C GLY A 220 19.16 6.47 20.36
N ASP A 221 18.59 6.66 21.54
CA ASP A 221 19.28 7.16 22.72
C ASP A 221 20.22 6.07 23.26
N ARG A 222 21.53 6.37 23.40
CA ARG A 222 22.55 5.41 23.82
C ARG A 222 22.23 4.76 25.16
N ARG A 223 21.67 5.50 26.12
CA ARG A 223 21.35 5.02 27.48
C ARG A 223 20.22 3.99 27.50
N LYS A 224 19.37 3.99 26.47
CA LYS A 224 18.23 3.07 26.33
C LYS A 224 18.54 1.87 25.42
N THR A 225 19.54 2.02 24.54
CA THR A 225 19.87 1.07 23.47
C THR A 225 21.08 0.17 23.76
N ASP A 226 21.85 0.43 24.83
CA ASP A 226 23.01 -0.41 25.19
C ASP A 226 22.66 -1.87 25.55
N GLU A 227 21.43 -2.10 26.02
CA GLU A 227 20.88 -3.45 26.27
C GLU A 227 20.30 -4.12 25.01
N ASP A 228 20.16 -3.39 23.90
CA ASP A 228 19.42 -3.78 22.68
C ASP A 228 20.29 -4.59 21.68
N ARG A 229 20.91 -5.66 22.19
CA ARG A 229 21.76 -6.59 21.42
C ARG A 229 20.96 -7.68 20.68
N VAL A 230 19.63 -7.67 20.74
CA VAL A 230 18.74 -8.75 20.25
C VAL A 230 17.63 -8.18 19.35
N TRP A 231 17.49 -8.76 18.16
CA TRP A 231 16.34 -8.60 17.24
C TRP A 231 15.28 -9.68 17.56
N PRO A 232 13.93 -9.47 17.50
CA PRO A 232 13.20 -8.75 16.44
C PRO A 232 12.13 -7.69 16.84
N ILE A 233 11.86 -6.85 15.84
CA ILE A 233 10.95 -5.69 15.62
C ILE A 233 9.89 -5.28 16.64
N ALA A 234 9.25 -6.13 17.42
CA ALA A 234 8.05 -5.66 18.14
C ALA A 234 8.33 -4.82 19.41
N ASP A 235 9.55 -4.87 19.97
CA ASP A 235 9.95 -4.01 21.10
C ASP A 235 10.86 -2.81 20.70
N ALA A 236 11.40 -2.81 19.46
CA ALA A 236 12.33 -1.77 19.01
C ALA A 236 11.64 -0.41 18.74
N ALA A 237 10.31 -0.41 18.57
CA ALA A 237 9.52 0.80 18.31
C ALA A 237 9.62 1.86 19.43
N TYR A 238 10.03 1.48 20.64
CA TYR A 238 10.18 2.40 21.78
C TYR A 238 11.62 2.92 21.97
N LYS A 239 12.61 2.42 21.23
CA LYS A 239 14.03 2.74 21.44
C LYS A 239 14.73 3.36 20.23
N TRP A 240 14.22 3.12 19.02
CA TRP A 240 14.79 3.58 17.75
C TRP A 240 13.75 4.36 16.93
N GLU A 241 14.06 5.62 16.61
CA GLU A 241 13.25 6.49 15.78
C GLU A 241 13.76 6.44 14.34
N ARG A 242 12.84 6.29 13.38
CA ARG A 242 13.19 6.27 11.95
C ARG A 242 13.63 7.67 11.52
N SER A 243 14.77 7.76 10.85
CA SER A 243 15.32 9.00 10.33
C SER A 243 15.54 8.89 8.83
N ASP A 244 15.32 9.99 8.11
CA ASP A 244 15.53 10.03 6.65
C ASP A 244 17.01 9.97 6.30
N ASP A 245 17.86 10.72 7.00
CA ASP A 245 19.31 10.55 7.03
C ASP A 245 19.95 11.31 8.20
N PRO A 246 20.47 10.62 9.23
CA PRO A 246 21.13 11.27 10.36
C PRO A 246 22.62 11.61 10.14
N SER A 247 23.22 11.28 8.99
CA SER A 247 24.61 11.67 8.73
C SER A 247 24.74 13.18 8.51
N PRO A 248 25.84 13.82 8.97
CA PRO A 248 26.02 15.27 8.89
C PRO A 248 25.90 15.87 7.48
N ASN A 249 26.08 15.06 6.44
CA ASN A 249 26.06 15.46 5.03
C ASN A 249 25.06 14.67 4.17
N GLY A 250 24.11 13.94 4.79
CA GLY A 250 23.10 13.19 4.04
C GLY A 250 23.66 12.01 3.23
N ALA A 251 24.82 11.47 3.61
CA ALA A 251 25.49 10.35 2.96
C ALA A 251 24.64 9.08 2.85
N PHE A 252 23.88 8.70 3.87
CA PHE A 252 23.12 7.44 3.86
C PHE A 252 21.94 7.44 2.89
N GLY A 253 21.39 8.61 2.55
CA GLY A 253 20.28 8.80 1.63
C GLY A 253 20.70 8.68 0.16
N HIS A 254 21.93 9.04 -0.19
CA HIS A 254 22.42 8.98 -1.58
C HIS A 254 23.48 7.91 -1.83
N CYS A 255 24.22 7.48 -0.80
CA CYS A 255 25.23 6.44 -0.96
C CYS A 255 24.63 5.05 -1.09
N ARG A 256 25.33 4.18 -1.82
CA ARG A 256 24.89 2.83 -2.13
C ARG A 256 25.92 1.77 -1.76
N CYS A 257 27.10 2.15 -1.29
CA CYS A 257 28.14 1.19 -0.95
C CYS A 257 28.59 1.37 0.50
N TYR A 258 28.52 0.28 1.28
CA TYR A 258 28.86 0.23 2.70
C TYR A 258 30.04 -0.72 2.89
N HIS A 259 31.15 -0.18 3.36
CA HIS A 259 32.42 -0.88 3.53
C HIS A 259 32.71 -1.05 5.02
N LEU A 260 32.73 -2.30 5.49
CA LEU A 260 32.97 -2.63 6.90
C LEU A 260 34.31 -3.35 7.05
N VAL A 261 35.15 -2.87 7.96
CA VAL A 261 36.37 -3.54 8.37
C VAL A 261 36.03 -4.39 9.60
N LEU A 262 36.02 -5.72 9.46
CA LEU A 262 35.71 -6.64 10.56
C LEU A 262 36.89 -6.76 11.52
N GLU A 263 36.62 -7.07 12.79
CA GLU A 263 37.68 -7.25 13.77
C GLU A 263 38.52 -8.53 13.51
N SER A 264 39.80 -8.46 13.88
CA SER A 264 40.96 -9.29 13.45
C SER A 264 40.84 -10.82 13.47
N ALA A 265 39.76 -11.40 14.01
CA ALA A 265 39.64 -12.84 14.23
C ALA A 265 38.71 -13.55 13.22
N ALA A 266 38.04 -12.81 12.34
CA ALA A 266 37.23 -13.37 11.26
C ALA A 266 38.13 -13.85 10.10
N SER A 267 37.81 -14.98 9.47
CA SER A 267 38.45 -15.40 8.21
C SER A 267 37.46 -15.21 7.05
N PRO A 268 37.89 -14.79 5.84
CA PRO A 268 36.99 -14.68 4.69
C PRO A 268 36.26 -15.99 4.38
N ASP A 269 36.92 -17.12 4.63
CA ASP A 269 36.38 -18.47 4.41
C ASP A 269 35.27 -18.86 5.39
N THR A 270 35.23 -18.24 6.57
CA THR A 270 34.14 -18.43 7.54
C THR A 270 33.00 -17.44 7.33
N VAL A 271 33.31 -16.20 6.92
CA VAL A 271 32.33 -15.13 6.77
C VAL A 271 31.47 -15.30 5.52
N VAL A 272 32.04 -15.77 4.40
CA VAL A 272 31.30 -15.93 3.13
C VAL A 272 30.16 -16.96 3.25
N PRO A 273 30.36 -18.18 3.77
CA PRO A 273 29.27 -19.16 3.95
C PRO A 273 28.19 -18.65 4.91
N LEU A 274 28.59 -17.94 5.97
CA LEU A 274 27.69 -17.41 6.98
C LEU A 274 26.80 -16.28 6.44
N LEU A 275 27.33 -15.35 5.64
CA LEU A 275 26.52 -14.32 5.00
C LEU A 275 25.54 -14.91 3.96
N ARG A 276 25.93 -16.00 3.29
CA ARG A 276 25.04 -16.75 2.37
C ARG A 276 23.91 -17.47 3.11
N SER A 277 24.14 -18.01 4.30
CA SER A 277 23.09 -18.69 5.09
C SER A 277 21.97 -17.73 5.54
N PHE A 278 22.24 -16.42 5.61
CA PHE A 278 21.22 -15.38 5.86
C PHE A 278 20.54 -14.85 4.58
N GLY A 279 20.73 -15.50 3.43
CA GLY A 279 19.97 -15.24 2.20
C GLY A 279 20.62 -14.33 1.17
N LEU A 280 21.89 -13.90 1.36
CA LEU A 280 22.62 -13.16 0.32
C LEU A 280 23.03 -14.08 -0.84
N ALA A 281 22.49 -13.80 -2.02
CA ALA A 281 22.71 -14.62 -3.21
C ALA A 281 24.08 -14.39 -3.90
N ASP A 282 24.61 -13.16 -3.90
CA ASP A 282 25.87 -12.80 -4.58
C ASP A 282 26.93 -12.33 -3.55
N VAL A 283 27.48 -13.28 -2.79
CA VAL A 283 28.63 -13.07 -1.89
C VAL A 283 29.87 -13.69 -2.53
N THR A 284 30.85 -12.89 -2.94
CA THR A 284 32.07 -13.34 -3.62
C THR A 284 33.31 -13.05 -2.79
N ARG A 285 34.24 -14.02 -2.72
CA ARG A 285 35.57 -13.79 -2.18
C ARG A 285 36.38 -12.94 -3.15
N GLN A 286 37.05 -11.91 -2.65
CA GLN A 286 37.99 -11.09 -3.41
C GLN A 286 39.30 -11.00 -2.64
N ASP A 287 40.44 -11.23 -3.29
CA ASP A 287 41.71 -11.37 -2.57
C ASP A 287 42.18 -10.06 -1.93
N ARG A 288 41.97 -8.92 -2.62
CA ARG A 288 42.29 -7.58 -2.10
C ARG A 288 41.18 -6.57 -2.30
N LEU A 289 40.88 -5.78 -1.27
CA LEU A 289 39.93 -4.67 -1.25
C LEU A 289 40.65 -3.38 -0.81
N PRO A 290 40.33 -2.21 -1.40
CA PRO A 290 41.07 -0.98 -1.11
C PRO A 290 40.74 -0.41 0.27
N VAL A 291 41.73 0.25 0.87
CA VAL A 291 41.67 1.03 2.12
C VAL A 291 41.24 2.46 1.81
N PHE A 292 40.35 3.04 2.62
CA PHE A 292 39.92 4.44 2.47
C PHE A 292 40.42 5.28 3.66
N THR A 293 40.91 6.49 3.37
CA THR A 293 41.29 7.50 4.37
C THR A 293 40.11 8.39 4.75
N SER A 294 40.08 8.87 5.99
CA SER A 294 38.99 9.69 6.57
C SER A 294 38.74 10.98 5.79
N VAL A 295 37.47 11.41 5.72
CA VAL A 295 37.01 12.52 4.86
C VAL A 295 37.19 13.87 5.55
N ALA A 296 37.94 14.79 4.94
CA ALA A 296 37.88 16.21 5.27
C ALA A 296 36.63 16.84 4.64
N SER A 297 35.87 17.61 5.43
CA SER A 297 34.57 18.17 5.04
C SER A 297 34.65 19.01 3.76
N SER A 298 33.98 18.53 2.71
CA SER A 298 33.57 19.36 1.58
C SER A 298 32.30 18.76 0.98
N SER A 299 31.30 19.62 0.76
CA SER A 299 29.99 19.25 0.25
C SER A 299 29.91 19.48 -1.26
N PRO A 300 29.52 18.44 -2.04
CA PRO A 300 29.01 18.59 -3.40
C PRO A 300 27.54 18.12 -3.52
N PRO A 301 26.85 18.37 -4.65
CA PRO A 301 25.45 18.79 -4.68
C PRO A 301 24.44 17.63 -4.73
N PRO A 302 23.15 17.92 -4.43
CA PRO A 302 22.08 16.92 -4.41
C PRO A 302 21.54 16.63 -5.81
N THR A 303 21.70 15.39 -6.28
CA THR A 303 20.94 14.71 -7.35
C THR A 303 21.07 13.19 -7.07
N ASP A 304 20.12 12.27 -7.29
CA ASP A 304 18.89 12.23 -8.07
C ASP A 304 18.02 11.05 -7.56
N TRP A 305 16.69 11.18 -7.58
CA TRP A 305 15.77 10.04 -7.70
C TRP A 305 14.84 10.25 -8.91
N VAL A 306 14.51 9.13 -9.53
CA VAL A 306 13.77 9.00 -10.79
C VAL A 306 12.31 9.45 -10.61
N TYR A 307 11.89 10.38 -11.48
CA TYR A 307 10.58 11.07 -11.60
C TYR A 307 10.41 12.38 -10.79
N ALA A 308 10.91 13.48 -11.38
CA ALA A 308 10.64 14.92 -11.12
C ALA A 308 11.17 15.53 -9.78
N PRO A 309 11.48 16.85 -9.75
CA PRO A 309 12.51 17.42 -8.87
C PRO A 309 12.05 17.61 -7.41
N THR A 310 12.89 17.15 -6.47
CA THR A 310 12.59 17.08 -5.03
C THR A 310 12.79 18.40 -4.27
N SER A 311 13.33 19.45 -4.91
CA SER A 311 13.51 20.76 -4.29
C SER A 311 12.20 21.45 -3.92
N GLU A 312 11.11 21.10 -4.59
CA GLU A 312 9.81 21.79 -4.48
C GLU A 312 8.83 21.09 -3.50
N LEU A 313 9.15 19.90 -2.99
CA LEU A 313 8.21 19.07 -2.20
C LEU A 313 8.81 18.54 -0.88
N HIS A 314 9.95 19.09 -0.45
CA HIS A 314 10.68 18.63 0.73
C HIS A 314 9.91 18.81 2.05
N ASP A 315 8.97 19.76 2.10
CA ASP A 315 8.17 20.06 3.29
C ASP A 315 6.95 19.13 3.47
N VAL A 316 6.68 18.23 2.51
CA VAL A 316 5.45 17.44 2.48
C VAL A 316 5.64 16.02 3.05
N SER A 317 4.90 15.71 4.12
CA SER A 317 4.98 14.43 4.84
C SER A 317 4.61 13.21 3.96
N PHE A 318 5.22 12.04 4.25
CA PHE A 318 4.92 10.77 3.55
C PHE A 318 3.42 10.38 3.55
N PRO A 319 2.63 10.61 4.63
CA PRO A 319 1.18 10.43 4.61
C PRO A 319 0.46 11.29 3.56
N LEU A 320 0.92 12.52 3.29
CA LEU A 320 0.33 13.40 2.27
C LEU A 320 0.68 12.93 0.85
N ARG A 321 1.89 12.40 0.63
CA ARG A 321 2.29 11.77 -0.64
C ARG A 321 1.52 10.47 -0.91
N TYR A 322 1.19 9.70 0.13
CA TYR A 322 0.30 8.53 0.04
C TYR A 322 -1.18 8.92 -0.10
N ALA A 323 -1.61 10.01 0.56
CA ALA A 323 -2.93 10.59 0.36
C ALA A 323 -3.12 11.02 -1.10
N LEU A 324 -2.13 11.65 -1.74
CA LEU A 324 -2.14 11.97 -3.16
C LEU A 324 -2.32 10.75 -4.08
N HIS A 325 -1.74 9.60 -3.72
CA HIS A 325 -1.95 8.33 -4.45
C HIS A 325 -3.34 7.72 -4.24
N VAL A 326 -3.91 7.86 -3.03
CA VAL A 326 -5.25 7.38 -2.66
C VAL A 326 -6.36 8.28 -3.24
N LEU A 327 -6.12 9.59 -3.27
CA LEU A 327 -7.02 10.66 -3.74
C LEU A 327 -7.20 10.66 -5.27
N MET A 328 -6.29 10.03 -6.03
CA MET A 328 -6.47 9.78 -7.47
C MET A 328 -7.45 8.63 -7.79
N SER A 329 -8.12 8.08 -6.77
CA SER A 329 -9.19 7.11 -6.95
C SER A 329 -10.36 7.39 -6.02
N GLN A 330 -11.43 7.90 -6.62
CA GLN A 330 -12.77 8.10 -6.06
C GLN A 330 -13.02 9.46 -5.40
N GLU A 331 -13.91 10.27 -6.00
CA GLU A 331 -14.97 11.11 -5.38
C GLU A 331 -15.63 11.93 -6.51
N ALA A 332 -16.93 11.83 -6.80
CA ALA A 332 -18.17 12.22 -6.09
C ALA A 332 -18.57 13.69 -6.31
N LEU A 333 -19.27 13.95 -7.41
CA LEU A 333 -19.97 15.21 -7.63
C LEU A 333 -21.21 15.29 -6.70
N VAL A 334 -21.15 16.10 -5.64
CA VAL A 334 -22.34 16.49 -4.86
C VAL A 334 -22.70 17.92 -5.28
N VAL A 335 -23.65 18.06 -6.20
CA VAL A 335 -24.19 19.37 -6.57
C VAL A 335 -25.32 19.70 -5.58
N THR A 336 -25.03 20.52 -4.58
CA THR A 336 -26.01 21.04 -3.61
C THR A 336 -26.79 22.25 -4.13
N THR A 337 -26.42 22.76 -5.30
CA THR A 337 -26.97 23.98 -5.92
C THR A 337 -27.84 23.63 -7.12
N THR A 338 -29.11 23.29 -6.94
CA THR A 338 -29.95 23.07 -8.12
C THR A 338 -31.37 23.62 -7.97
N ASP A 339 -31.64 24.64 -8.76
CA ASP A 339 -32.96 24.91 -9.30
C ASP A 339 -33.50 23.70 -10.09
N ASP A 340 -34.76 23.74 -10.52
CA ASP A 340 -35.39 22.62 -11.21
C ASP A 340 -34.72 22.28 -12.55
N ALA A 341 -34.10 23.26 -13.21
CA ALA A 341 -33.38 23.05 -14.48
C ALA A 341 -32.10 22.22 -14.26
N SER A 342 -31.32 22.57 -13.24
CA SER A 342 -30.08 21.87 -12.92
C SER A 342 -30.35 20.46 -12.38
N ASN A 343 -31.44 20.26 -11.61
CA ASN A 343 -31.89 18.92 -11.21
C ASN A 343 -32.18 18.02 -12.42
N LYS A 344 -32.86 18.56 -13.46
CA LYS A 344 -33.13 17.82 -14.70
C LYS A 344 -31.85 17.49 -15.46
N ALA A 345 -30.88 18.41 -15.51
CA ALA A 345 -29.60 18.17 -16.16
C ALA A 345 -28.80 17.05 -15.48
N ILE A 346 -28.67 17.08 -14.16
CA ILE A 346 -28.01 16.02 -13.38
C ILE A 346 -28.69 14.67 -13.62
N LEU A 347 -30.03 14.64 -13.58
CA LEU A 347 -30.78 13.41 -13.82
C LEU A 347 -30.62 12.91 -15.26
N SER A 348 -30.51 13.79 -16.24
CA SER A 348 -30.25 13.42 -17.64
C SER A 348 -28.89 12.73 -17.80
N VAL A 349 -27.84 13.28 -17.19
CA VAL A 349 -26.50 12.67 -17.16
C VAL A 349 -26.53 11.34 -16.41
N ALA A 350 -27.21 11.31 -15.26
CA ALA A 350 -27.35 10.09 -14.47
C ALA A 350 -28.12 8.98 -15.19
N ASP A 351 -29.14 9.33 -15.99
CA ASP A 351 -29.94 8.38 -16.75
C ASP A 351 -29.12 7.66 -17.84
N GLU A 352 -28.02 8.24 -18.32
CA GLU A 352 -27.04 7.52 -19.15
C GLU A 352 -26.35 6.39 -18.35
N THR A 353 -25.86 6.72 -17.15
CA THR A 353 -25.21 5.74 -16.26
C THR A 353 -26.21 4.64 -15.83
N LEU A 354 -27.46 5.01 -15.51
CA LEU A 354 -28.50 4.06 -15.13
C LEU A 354 -28.91 3.16 -16.31
N ARG A 355 -28.96 3.68 -17.54
CA ARG A 355 -29.19 2.87 -18.75
C ARG A 355 -28.09 1.84 -18.97
N ASP A 356 -26.82 2.24 -18.82
CA ASP A 356 -25.68 1.31 -18.89
C ASP A 356 -25.80 0.18 -17.86
N LEU A 357 -26.21 0.51 -16.62
CA LEU A 357 -26.38 -0.47 -15.55
C LEU A 357 -27.57 -1.40 -15.77
N ALA A 358 -28.67 -0.89 -16.32
CA ALA A 358 -29.87 -1.65 -16.65
C ALA A 358 -29.69 -2.54 -17.89
N ALA A 359 -28.76 -2.20 -18.78
CA ALA A 359 -28.52 -2.94 -20.01
C ALA A 359 -28.13 -4.41 -19.73
N PRO A 360 -28.71 -5.39 -20.45
CA PRO A 360 -28.34 -6.78 -20.30
C PRO A 360 -26.90 -7.00 -20.81
N LEU A 361 -26.05 -7.56 -19.96
CA LEU A 361 -24.65 -7.92 -20.29
C LEU A 361 -24.57 -9.34 -20.86
N LYS A 362 -25.50 -9.66 -21.77
CA LYS A 362 -25.65 -11.00 -22.37
C LYS A 362 -24.67 -11.25 -23.52
N THR A 363 -24.02 -10.21 -24.05
CA THR A 363 -23.05 -10.32 -25.14
C THR A 363 -21.67 -9.86 -24.67
N HIS A 364 -20.61 -10.50 -25.17
CA HIS A 364 -19.23 -10.14 -24.85
C HIS A 364 -18.93 -8.67 -25.13
N ALA A 365 -19.37 -8.13 -26.28
CA ALA A 365 -19.13 -6.73 -26.62
C ALA A 365 -19.67 -5.75 -25.57
N LYS A 366 -20.90 -5.99 -25.09
CA LYS A 366 -21.52 -5.14 -24.05
C LYS A 366 -20.84 -5.34 -22.68
N ALA A 367 -20.49 -6.57 -22.32
CA ALA A 367 -19.76 -6.86 -21.09
C ALA A 367 -18.38 -6.20 -21.07
N ILE A 368 -17.62 -6.29 -22.16
CA ILE A 368 -16.31 -5.63 -22.32
C ILE A 368 -16.47 -4.12 -22.22
N GLN A 369 -17.43 -3.53 -22.92
CA GLN A 369 -17.70 -2.09 -22.85
C GLN A 369 -18.02 -1.66 -21.41
N PHE A 370 -18.87 -2.42 -20.71
CA PHE A 370 -19.22 -2.16 -19.32
C PHE A 370 -18.01 -2.25 -18.38
N VAL A 371 -17.20 -3.29 -18.49
CA VAL A 371 -16.01 -3.45 -17.65
C VAL A 371 -14.96 -2.37 -17.97
N LYS A 372 -14.72 -2.03 -19.24
CA LYS A 372 -13.83 -0.92 -19.62
C LYS A 372 -14.29 0.41 -19.00
N ALA A 373 -15.60 0.62 -18.95
CA ALA A 373 -16.21 1.82 -18.39
C ALA A 373 -16.02 1.96 -16.88
N TYR A 374 -16.21 0.88 -16.11
CA TYR A 374 -16.31 0.95 -14.65
C TYR A 374 -15.16 0.28 -13.89
N ALA A 375 -14.38 -0.59 -14.55
CA ALA A 375 -13.27 -1.32 -13.96
C ALA A 375 -12.17 -1.63 -15.00
N PRO A 376 -11.58 -0.62 -15.68
CA PRO A 376 -10.65 -0.83 -16.80
C PRO A 376 -9.36 -1.58 -16.43
N LYS A 377 -8.96 -1.57 -15.16
CA LYS A 377 -7.78 -2.27 -14.64
C LYS A 377 -8.09 -3.66 -14.07
N ALA A 378 -9.36 -4.07 -14.00
CA ALA A 378 -9.74 -5.33 -13.38
C ALA A 378 -9.44 -6.54 -14.29
N THR A 379 -8.97 -7.63 -13.69
CA THR A 379 -8.60 -8.86 -14.41
C THR A 379 -9.74 -9.45 -15.25
N ILE A 380 -10.99 -9.28 -14.82
CA ILE A 380 -12.18 -9.70 -15.59
C ILE A 380 -12.22 -9.13 -17.02
N LEU A 381 -11.63 -7.96 -17.26
CA LEU A 381 -11.53 -7.41 -18.61
C LEU A 381 -10.69 -8.31 -19.52
N LYS A 382 -9.56 -8.82 -19.00
CA LYS A 382 -8.68 -9.74 -19.74
C LYS A 382 -9.38 -11.06 -20.06
N LEU A 383 -10.16 -11.59 -19.11
CA LEU A 383 -10.96 -12.82 -19.32
C LEU A 383 -11.96 -12.63 -20.47
N LEU A 384 -12.76 -11.56 -20.42
CA LEU A 384 -13.73 -11.26 -21.47
C LEU A 384 -13.07 -11.04 -22.84
N GLN A 385 -11.92 -10.35 -22.88
CA GLN A 385 -11.14 -10.13 -24.09
C GLN A 385 -10.51 -11.41 -24.66
N ALA A 386 -10.28 -12.43 -23.83
CA ALA A 386 -9.81 -13.74 -24.28
C ALA A 386 -10.94 -14.66 -24.76
N GLY A 387 -12.20 -14.22 -24.71
CA GLY A 387 -13.35 -14.99 -25.20
C GLY A 387 -14.13 -15.73 -24.11
N VAL A 388 -13.74 -15.62 -22.83
CA VAL A 388 -14.47 -16.28 -21.73
C VAL A 388 -15.93 -15.84 -21.73
N SER A 389 -16.84 -16.82 -21.72
CA SER A 389 -18.27 -16.58 -21.84
C SER A 389 -18.82 -15.68 -20.74
N VAL A 390 -19.75 -14.77 -21.07
CA VAL A 390 -20.47 -13.99 -20.06
C VAL A 390 -21.44 -14.86 -19.24
N GLN A 391 -21.70 -16.09 -19.71
CA GLN A 391 -22.46 -17.12 -18.99
C GLN A 391 -21.58 -17.96 -18.06
N ASP A 392 -20.24 -17.84 -18.13
CA ASP A 392 -19.33 -18.49 -17.16
C ASP A 392 -19.71 -18.06 -15.73
N PRO A 393 -19.92 -18.99 -14.79
CA PRO A 393 -20.40 -18.66 -13.45
C PRO A 393 -19.55 -17.64 -12.70
N PHE A 394 -18.22 -17.69 -12.84
CA PHE A 394 -17.31 -16.78 -12.17
C PHE A 394 -17.36 -15.38 -12.80
N VAL A 395 -17.33 -15.29 -14.13
CA VAL A 395 -17.48 -14.02 -14.86
C VAL A 395 -18.85 -13.39 -14.61
N ALA A 396 -19.93 -14.18 -14.65
CA ALA A 396 -21.29 -13.71 -14.42
C ALA A 396 -21.47 -13.14 -13.00
N ASP A 397 -20.95 -13.82 -11.98
CA ASP A 397 -21.00 -13.35 -10.60
C ASP A 397 -20.15 -12.08 -10.41
N TRP A 398 -18.98 -12.00 -11.05
CA TRP A 398 -18.13 -10.81 -11.00
C TRP A 398 -18.77 -9.62 -11.73
N LEU A 399 -19.37 -9.81 -12.90
CA LEU A 399 -20.15 -8.78 -13.59
C LEU A 399 -21.33 -8.30 -12.73
N HIS A 400 -22.05 -9.22 -12.07
CA HIS A 400 -23.12 -8.86 -11.16
C HIS A 400 -22.61 -8.05 -9.97
N MET A 401 -21.47 -8.43 -9.38
CA MET A 401 -20.84 -7.72 -8.26
C MET A 401 -20.35 -6.34 -8.67
N LEU A 402 -19.71 -6.19 -9.83
CA LEU A 402 -19.31 -4.88 -10.38
C LEU A 402 -20.54 -3.99 -10.60
N ARG A 403 -21.59 -4.52 -11.26
CA ARG A 403 -22.83 -3.76 -11.46
C ARG A 403 -23.43 -3.30 -10.12
N ARG A 404 -23.49 -4.18 -9.13
CA ARG A 404 -23.97 -3.86 -7.78
C ARG A 404 -23.10 -2.81 -7.10
N HIS A 405 -21.78 -2.87 -7.27
CA HIS A 405 -20.85 -1.89 -6.71
C HIS A 405 -21.09 -0.50 -7.28
N VAL A 406 -21.15 -0.37 -8.60
CA VAL A 406 -21.45 0.90 -9.28
C VAL A 406 -22.82 1.43 -8.86
N PHE A 407 -23.81 0.54 -8.77
CA PHE A 407 -25.15 0.89 -8.32
C PHE A 407 -25.19 1.38 -6.87
N ASN A 408 -24.46 0.74 -5.95
CA ASN A 408 -24.35 1.19 -4.56
C ASN A 408 -23.65 2.56 -4.47
N ASN A 409 -22.66 2.83 -5.33
CA ASN A 409 -22.04 4.15 -5.41
C ASN A 409 -23.05 5.23 -5.84
N ILE A 410 -23.98 4.93 -6.76
CA ILE A 410 -25.08 5.86 -7.08
C ILE A 410 -26.04 5.97 -5.91
N LYS A 411 -26.48 4.84 -5.34
CA LYS A 411 -27.48 4.82 -4.27
C LYS A 411 -27.04 5.60 -3.03
N PHE A 412 -25.86 5.29 -2.51
CA PHE A 412 -25.42 5.77 -1.19
C PHE A 412 -24.49 6.99 -1.28
N ARG A 413 -23.92 7.27 -2.46
CA ARG A 413 -22.95 8.36 -2.65
C ARG A 413 -23.33 9.30 -3.79
N SER A 414 -24.45 9.07 -4.48
CA SER A 414 -24.88 9.86 -5.64
C SER A 414 -23.81 10.00 -6.73
N ARG A 415 -22.90 9.02 -6.83
CA ARG A 415 -21.78 9.07 -7.77
C ARG A 415 -22.26 8.75 -9.19
N ILE A 416 -22.40 9.79 -10.00
CA ILE A 416 -22.71 9.67 -11.43
C ILE A 416 -21.45 9.93 -12.27
N ARG A 417 -21.37 9.28 -13.43
CA ARG A 417 -20.23 9.47 -14.33
C ARG A 417 -20.50 10.66 -15.25
N VAL A 418 -19.56 11.60 -15.30
CA VAL A 418 -19.52 12.69 -16.27
C VAL A 418 -18.36 12.42 -17.22
N LEU A 419 -18.63 12.27 -18.52
CA LEU A 419 -17.60 11.95 -19.52
C LEU A 419 -16.75 13.17 -19.90
N ASP A 420 -17.37 14.35 -19.85
CA ASP A 420 -16.77 15.64 -20.13
C ASP A 420 -16.36 16.32 -18.81
N GLY A 421 -15.43 15.68 -18.10
CA GLY A 421 -14.91 16.18 -16.83
C GLY A 421 -13.64 15.48 -16.33
N VAL A 422 -12.87 16.19 -15.51
CA VAL A 422 -11.63 15.72 -14.88
C VAL A 422 -11.56 16.15 -13.41
N VAL A 423 -10.73 15.47 -12.64
CA VAL A 423 -10.29 15.91 -11.31
C VAL A 423 -8.77 15.91 -11.34
N LEU A 424 -8.17 17.08 -11.12
CA LEU A 424 -6.73 17.30 -11.25
C LEU A 424 -6.24 18.14 -10.07
N MET A 425 -4.95 18.01 -9.77
CA MET A 425 -4.28 18.89 -8.81
C MET A 425 -4.23 20.32 -9.35
N GLY A 426 -4.56 21.29 -8.51
CA GLY A 426 -4.46 22.70 -8.86
C GLY A 426 -3.02 23.19 -8.83
N VAL A 427 -2.63 23.98 -9.83
CA VAL A 427 -1.37 24.73 -9.86
C VAL A 427 -1.61 26.13 -10.38
N ILE A 428 -0.66 27.04 -10.17
CA ILE A 428 -0.74 28.42 -10.64
C ILE A 428 0.09 28.64 -11.91
N ASP A 429 -0.36 29.54 -12.77
CA ASP A 429 0.43 30.00 -13.91
C ASP A 429 1.54 30.96 -13.47
N GLU A 430 2.74 30.42 -13.30
CA GLU A 430 3.96 31.17 -12.99
C GLU A 430 4.49 32.00 -14.17
N THR A 431 4.05 31.72 -15.39
CA THR A 431 4.45 32.47 -16.59
C THR A 431 3.63 33.75 -16.77
N ASN A 432 2.51 33.88 -16.04
CA ASN A 432 1.57 35.00 -16.14
C ASN A 432 1.07 35.23 -17.58
N THR A 433 0.86 34.15 -18.34
CA THR A 433 0.38 34.17 -19.73
C THR A 433 -1.11 33.84 -19.85
N LEU A 434 -1.67 33.14 -18.87
CA LEU A 434 -3.07 32.77 -18.77
C LEU A 434 -3.90 33.97 -18.27
N PRO A 435 -4.93 34.42 -19.01
CA PRO A 435 -5.77 35.54 -18.58
C PRO A 435 -6.62 35.23 -17.35
N GLU A 436 -7.05 36.28 -16.64
CA GLU A 436 -7.99 36.16 -15.53
C GLU A 436 -9.28 35.44 -15.96
N GLY A 437 -9.80 34.56 -15.09
CA GLY A 437 -10.98 33.75 -15.38
C GLY A 437 -10.74 32.58 -16.35
N CYS A 438 -9.49 32.34 -16.75
CA CYS A 438 -9.13 31.21 -17.62
C CYS A 438 -8.41 30.09 -16.88
N ILE A 439 -8.53 28.88 -17.42
CA ILE A 439 -7.88 27.66 -16.94
C ILE A 439 -7.19 26.95 -18.11
N PHE A 440 -6.12 26.22 -17.80
CA PHE A 440 -5.42 25.37 -18.74
C PHE A 440 -5.20 23.98 -18.13
N PHE A 441 -5.34 22.93 -18.94
CA PHE A 441 -4.89 21.59 -18.56
C PHE A 441 -4.64 20.75 -19.81
N LEU A 442 -3.69 19.83 -19.69
CA LEU A 442 -3.41 18.78 -20.67
C LEU A 442 -3.25 17.43 -19.94
N PRO A 443 -4.01 16.39 -20.30
CA PRO A 443 -3.78 15.06 -19.76
C PRO A 443 -2.61 14.38 -20.47
N SER A 444 -1.81 13.62 -19.71
CA SER A 444 -0.77 12.74 -20.28
C SER A 444 -1.37 11.47 -20.89
N PHE A 445 -2.56 11.06 -20.42
CA PHE A 445 -3.21 9.83 -20.86
C PHE A 445 -4.22 10.07 -21.98
N ARG A 446 -4.22 9.21 -23.00
CA ARG A 446 -5.27 9.15 -24.02
C ARG A 446 -6.29 8.08 -23.62
N SER A 447 -7.49 8.50 -23.23
CA SER A 447 -8.61 7.58 -23.05
C SER A 447 -9.44 7.47 -24.33
N PRO A 448 -9.77 6.25 -24.81
CA PRO A 448 -10.73 6.08 -25.90
C PRO A 448 -12.18 6.35 -25.47
N LEU A 449 -12.46 6.46 -24.16
CA LEU A 449 -13.81 6.64 -23.60
C LEU A 449 -14.11 8.06 -23.10
N TYR A 450 -13.07 8.85 -22.78
CA TYR A 450 -13.21 10.18 -22.19
C TYR A 450 -12.61 11.20 -23.13
N LYS A 451 -13.27 12.36 -23.30
CA LYS A 451 -12.61 13.48 -23.97
C LYS A 451 -11.53 13.97 -23.03
N ALA A 452 -10.29 14.02 -23.54
CA ALA A 452 -9.13 14.35 -22.72
C ALA A 452 -9.13 15.84 -22.36
N ILE A 453 -9.65 16.69 -23.25
CA ILE A 453 -9.77 18.14 -23.12
C ILE A 453 -11.05 18.63 -23.81
N PRO A 454 -11.52 19.86 -23.53
CA PRO A 454 -12.58 20.50 -24.29
C PRO A 454 -12.22 20.58 -25.78
N ALA A 455 -13.20 20.36 -26.66
CA ALA A 455 -12.98 20.33 -28.10
C ALA A 455 -12.63 21.70 -28.70
N THR A 456 -13.04 22.78 -28.02
CA THR A 456 -12.91 24.15 -28.51
C THR A 456 -12.23 25.01 -27.45
N ILE A 457 -11.21 25.78 -27.86
CA ILE A 457 -10.65 26.85 -27.02
C ILE A 457 -11.75 27.88 -26.75
N GLY A 458 -11.85 28.36 -25.51
CA GLY A 458 -12.94 29.24 -25.08
C GLY A 458 -14.16 28.48 -24.52
N THR A 459 -14.09 27.15 -24.40
CA THR A 459 -15.17 26.37 -23.78
C THR A 459 -15.34 26.78 -22.31
N ARG A 460 -16.58 27.04 -21.90
CA ARG A 460 -16.93 27.29 -20.50
C ARG A 460 -16.90 25.99 -19.70
N CYS A 461 -16.24 26.03 -18.56
CA CYS A 461 -16.08 24.94 -17.63
C CYS A 461 -16.61 25.37 -16.25
N VAL A 462 -17.27 24.47 -15.53
CA VAL A 462 -17.52 24.64 -14.10
C VAL A 462 -16.41 23.95 -13.33
N VAL A 463 -15.80 24.69 -12.40
CA VAL A 463 -14.69 24.22 -11.57
C VAL A 463 -15.09 24.36 -10.10
N GLY A 464 -14.69 23.40 -9.27
CA GLY A 464 -14.94 23.44 -7.84
C GLY A 464 -14.00 22.52 -7.06
N ARG A 465 -13.99 22.71 -5.74
CA ARG A 465 -13.29 21.86 -4.76
C ARG A 465 -14.33 21.15 -3.90
N HIS A 466 -14.05 19.90 -3.53
CA HIS A 466 -14.88 19.18 -2.56
C HIS A 466 -14.40 19.42 -1.12
N PRO A 467 -15.33 19.57 -0.16
CA PRO A 467 -16.77 19.71 -0.32
C PRO A 467 -17.18 21.14 -0.75
N SER A 468 -18.22 21.27 -1.59
CA SER A 468 -18.80 22.55 -2.02
C SER A 468 -20.15 22.75 -1.33
N LEU A 469 -20.22 23.71 -0.40
CA LEU A 469 -21.43 23.98 0.38
C LEU A 469 -22.05 25.31 -0.05
N HIS A 470 -21.23 26.35 -0.12
CA HIS A 470 -21.69 27.67 -0.52
C HIS A 470 -21.96 27.69 -2.04
N PRO A 471 -23.04 28.33 -2.51
CA PRO A 471 -23.34 28.35 -3.94
C PRO A 471 -22.24 28.94 -4.83
N GLY A 472 -21.45 29.87 -4.29
CA GLY A 472 -20.29 30.47 -4.95
C GLY A 472 -19.00 29.65 -4.94
N ASP A 473 -18.99 28.46 -4.32
CA ASP A 473 -17.84 27.53 -4.34
C ASP A 473 -17.61 26.91 -5.72
N LEU A 474 -18.59 27.04 -6.63
CA LEU A 474 -18.48 26.64 -8.02
C LEU A 474 -18.19 27.87 -8.88
N ARG A 475 -17.09 27.83 -9.63
CA ARG A 475 -16.67 28.92 -10.52
C ARG A 475 -16.89 28.53 -11.96
N VAL A 476 -17.34 29.47 -12.78
CA VAL A 476 -17.39 29.27 -14.23
C VAL A 476 -16.17 29.90 -14.87
N LEU A 477 -15.26 29.07 -15.38
CA LEU A 477 -13.98 29.46 -15.95
C LEU A 477 -13.89 29.07 -17.42
N THR A 478 -12.97 29.68 -18.15
CA THR A 478 -12.83 29.47 -19.59
C THR A 478 -11.59 28.63 -19.89
N TYR A 479 -11.77 27.52 -20.60
CA TYR A 479 -10.64 26.72 -21.06
C TYR A 479 -9.85 27.44 -22.15
N MET A 480 -8.55 27.60 -21.95
CA MET A 480 -7.64 28.25 -22.88
C MET A 480 -6.44 27.34 -23.16
N MET A 481 -6.00 27.30 -24.41
CA MET A 481 -4.75 26.65 -24.79
C MET A 481 -3.64 27.69 -24.83
N VAL A 482 -2.60 27.52 -24.03
CA VAL A 482 -1.51 28.49 -23.91
C VAL A 482 -0.18 27.78 -24.17
N PRO A 483 0.55 28.11 -25.26
CA PRO A 483 1.79 27.42 -25.62
C PRO A 483 2.85 27.38 -24.52
N ALA A 484 2.96 28.45 -23.71
CA ALA A 484 3.90 28.51 -22.59
C ALA A 484 3.64 27.45 -21.52
N LEU A 485 2.39 26.97 -21.40
CA LEU A 485 1.95 26.01 -20.39
C LEU A 485 1.92 24.56 -20.90
N CYS A 486 2.22 24.31 -22.18
CA CYS A 486 2.14 22.98 -22.79
C CYS A 486 3.12 21.94 -22.21
N HIS A 487 4.03 22.35 -21.34
CA HIS A 487 4.91 21.44 -20.61
C HIS A 487 4.25 20.87 -19.34
N LEU A 488 3.13 21.45 -18.89
CA LEU A 488 2.38 21.03 -17.71
C LEU A 488 1.33 19.99 -18.11
N PHE A 489 1.44 18.79 -17.52
CA PHE A 489 0.53 17.66 -17.75
C PHE A 489 -0.09 17.18 -16.45
N ASP A 490 -1.32 16.67 -16.53
CA ASP A 490 -2.10 16.10 -15.42
C ASP A 490 -2.33 17.05 -14.23
N VAL A 491 -2.30 18.35 -14.49
CA VAL A 491 -2.59 19.43 -13.53
C VAL A 491 -3.58 20.42 -14.12
N LEU A 492 -4.39 21.06 -13.26
CA LEU A 492 -5.28 22.16 -13.61
C LEU A 492 -4.61 23.49 -13.26
N VAL A 493 -4.19 24.21 -14.29
CA VAL A 493 -3.48 25.48 -14.15
C VAL A 493 -4.48 26.63 -14.07
N PHE A 494 -4.38 27.41 -13.00
CA PHE A 494 -5.17 28.62 -12.76
C PHE A 494 -4.37 29.88 -13.10
N SER A 495 -5.06 30.91 -13.57
CA SER A 495 -4.46 32.22 -13.81
C SER A 495 -3.90 32.82 -12.51
N SER A 496 -2.68 33.35 -12.58
CA SER A 496 -2.08 34.18 -11.52
C SER A 496 -2.62 35.62 -11.48
N ARG A 497 -3.45 36.01 -12.48
CA ARG A 497 -4.11 37.31 -12.56
C ARG A 497 -5.46 37.33 -11.85
N GLY A 498 -5.79 38.50 -11.29
CA GLY A 498 -7.05 38.82 -10.65
C GLY A 498 -6.84 39.43 -9.26
N GLN A 499 -7.93 39.92 -8.65
CA GLN A 499 -7.87 40.54 -7.31
C GLN A 499 -7.83 39.52 -6.17
N ARG A 500 -8.44 38.36 -6.37
CA ARG A 500 -8.52 37.26 -5.40
C ARG A 500 -8.21 35.95 -6.14
N PRO A 501 -7.37 35.06 -5.59
CA PRO A 501 -7.10 33.77 -6.20
C PRO A 501 -8.41 32.98 -6.41
N VAL A 502 -8.61 32.45 -7.61
CA VAL A 502 -9.82 31.71 -7.95
C VAL A 502 -9.94 30.41 -7.14
N THR A 503 -8.82 29.83 -6.72
CA THR A 503 -8.77 28.67 -5.83
C THR A 503 -9.38 28.95 -4.47
N ASP A 504 -9.04 30.09 -3.87
CA ASP A 504 -9.59 30.52 -2.57
C ASP A 504 -11.11 30.77 -2.65
N MET A 505 -11.62 31.17 -3.83
CA MET A 505 -13.06 31.30 -4.06
C MET A 505 -13.81 29.96 -4.06
N MET A 506 -13.11 28.82 -4.14
CA MET A 506 -13.69 27.48 -4.20
C MET A 506 -13.49 26.75 -2.86
N SER A 507 -14.37 27.02 -1.90
CA SER A 507 -14.32 26.39 -0.57
C SER A 507 -13.01 26.68 0.18
N GLY A 508 -12.38 27.84 -0.03
CA GLY A 508 -11.10 28.21 0.61
C GLY A 508 -9.93 27.34 0.14
N GLY A 509 -9.90 27.01 -1.15
CA GLY A 509 -8.83 26.18 -1.73
C GLY A 509 -7.50 26.93 -1.86
N ASP A 510 -6.41 26.17 -1.74
CA ASP A 510 -5.05 26.63 -1.94
C ASP A 510 -4.32 25.75 -2.99
N MET A 511 -2.98 25.79 -2.98
CA MET A 511 -2.12 25.07 -3.92
C MET A 511 -1.17 24.11 -3.19
N ASP A 512 -1.51 23.63 -1.99
CA ASP A 512 -0.66 22.72 -1.20
C ASP A 512 -0.80 21.22 -1.58
N GLY A 513 -1.66 20.94 -2.58
CA GLY A 513 -2.03 19.60 -3.01
C GLY A 513 -3.52 19.43 -3.34
N ASP A 514 -4.29 20.51 -3.24
CA ASP A 514 -5.72 20.53 -3.53
C ASP A 514 -6.10 19.97 -4.91
N LEU A 515 -7.17 19.18 -4.90
CA LEU A 515 -7.78 18.63 -6.11
C LEU A 515 -9.03 19.42 -6.49
N TYR A 516 -9.09 19.80 -7.77
CA TYR A 516 -10.20 20.54 -8.35
C TYR A 516 -10.86 19.67 -9.42
N PHE A 517 -12.18 19.57 -9.35
CA PHE A 517 -12.95 19.01 -10.45
C PHE A 517 -13.22 20.11 -11.48
N CYS A 518 -13.13 19.76 -12.76
CA CYS A 518 -13.45 20.64 -13.87
C CYS A 518 -14.38 19.89 -14.83
N LEU A 519 -15.59 20.39 -15.03
CA LEU A 519 -16.58 19.80 -15.95
C LEU A 519 -16.86 20.77 -17.10
N TRP A 520 -16.96 20.25 -18.32
CA TRP A 520 -17.32 21.02 -19.50
C TRP A 520 -18.51 20.42 -20.26
N ASP A 521 -19.24 19.48 -19.65
CA ASP A 521 -20.58 19.11 -20.10
C ASP A 521 -21.50 20.33 -19.96
N GLN A 522 -21.90 20.93 -21.08
CA GLN A 522 -22.67 22.17 -21.09
C GLN A 522 -24.05 22.03 -20.44
N ARG A 523 -24.55 20.80 -20.18
CA ARG A 523 -25.75 20.57 -19.37
C ARG A 523 -25.52 20.89 -17.90
N LEU A 524 -24.28 20.72 -17.42
CA LEU A 524 -23.89 20.88 -16.01
C LEU A 524 -23.23 22.24 -15.71
N VAL A 525 -22.81 22.98 -16.73
CA VAL A 525 -22.20 24.31 -16.55
C VAL A 525 -23.30 25.35 -16.26
N PRO A 526 -23.27 26.02 -15.09
CA PRO A 526 -24.26 27.03 -14.75
C PRO A 526 -24.26 28.20 -15.75
N ALA A 527 -25.45 28.78 -15.99
CA ALA A 527 -25.57 29.93 -16.88
C ALA A 527 -24.86 31.16 -16.32
N GLN A 528 -24.95 31.37 -14.99
CA GLN A 528 -24.38 32.50 -14.28
C GLN A 528 -23.48 32.02 -13.14
N ASP A 529 -22.47 32.83 -12.84
CA ASP A 529 -21.59 32.64 -11.70
C ASP A 529 -22.21 33.28 -10.44
N VAL A 530 -21.96 32.71 -9.28
CA VAL A 530 -22.46 33.20 -7.99
C VAL A 530 -21.28 33.81 -7.23
N PRO A 531 -21.42 34.97 -6.57
CA PRO A 531 -20.33 35.53 -5.77
C PRO A 531 -19.79 34.51 -4.75
N PRO A 532 -18.46 34.38 -4.62
CA PRO A 532 -17.87 33.45 -3.66
C PRO A 532 -18.08 33.94 -2.24
N MET A 533 -18.04 33.00 -1.28
CA MET A 533 -18.11 33.34 0.13
C MET A 533 -16.90 34.20 0.52
N GLN A 534 -17.10 35.20 1.37
CA GLN A 534 -16.00 35.91 1.98
C GLN A 534 -15.38 35.02 3.07
N PRO A 535 -14.05 34.90 3.17
CA PRO A 535 -13.43 34.10 4.20
C PRO A 535 -13.90 34.57 5.60
N PRO A 536 -14.33 33.65 6.48
CA PRO A 536 -14.71 34.02 7.84
C PRO A 536 -13.54 34.72 8.53
N ALA A 537 -13.81 35.75 9.35
CA ALA A 537 -12.77 36.44 10.11
C ALA A 537 -11.94 35.48 10.98
N ALA A 538 -12.56 34.40 11.45
CA ALA A 538 -11.91 33.32 12.20
C ALA A 538 -10.85 32.55 11.38
N SER A 539 -11.04 32.40 10.06
CA SER A 539 -10.06 31.76 9.16
C SER A 539 -8.89 32.68 8.80
N LEU A 540 -9.01 33.99 9.09
CA LEU A 540 -7.98 35.01 8.81
C LEU A 540 -7.12 35.34 10.05
N GLY A 541 -7.44 34.77 11.22
CA GLY A 541 -6.85 35.14 12.50
C GLY A 541 -5.60 34.34 12.87
N ILE A 542 -4.67 35.02 13.57
CA ILE A 542 -3.63 34.34 14.37
C ILE A 542 -4.36 33.56 15.47
N PRO A 543 -4.03 32.27 15.70
CA PRO A 543 -4.65 31.50 16.77
C PRO A 543 -4.56 32.26 18.10
N PRO A 544 -5.63 32.29 18.91
CA PRO A 544 -5.55 32.94 20.21
C PRO A 544 -4.35 32.34 20.98
N PRO A 545 -3.49 33.18 21.60
CA PRO A 545 -2.29 32.69 22.26
C PRO A 545 -2.69 31.64 23.30
N SER A 546 -2.05 30.47 23.24
CA SER A 546 -2.31 29.41 24.19
C SER A 546 -2.10 29.94 25.61
N SER A 547 -3.09 29.77 26.47
CA SER A 547 -3.05 30.18 27.87
C SER A 547 -2.00 29.40 28.69
N ALA A 548 -1.44 28.33 28.14
CA ALA A 548 -0.40 27.51 28.78
C ALA A 548 0.73 27.17 27.78
N PRO A 549 1.97 27.66 27.98
CA PRO A 549 3.10 27.25 27.15
C PRO A 549 3.48 25.78 27.36
N GLY A 550 3.96 25.11 26.31
CA GLY A 550 4.48 23.74 26.37
C GLY A 550 3.44 22.63 26.22
N ILE A 551 3.71 21.45 26.79
CA ILE A 551 2.91 20.22 26.63
C ILE A 551 1.45 20.38 27.09
N GLN A 552 1.21 21.26 28.07
CA GLN A 552 -0.12 21.50 28.63
C GLN A 552 -1.04 22.17 27.60
N GLY A 553 -0.54 23.16 26.85
CA GLY A 553 -1.30 23.76 25.75
C GLY A 553 -1.66 22.75 24.65
N ILE A 554 -0.80 21.75 24.40
CA ILE A 554 -1.10 20.66 23.45
C ILE A 554 -2.20 19.75 23.98
N GLN A 555 -2.14 19.37 25.26
CA GLN A 555 -3.17 18.54 25.90
C GLN A 555 -4.53 19.25 25.90
N ASP A 556 -4.55 20.54 26.26
CA ASP A 556 -5.76 21.36 26.29
C ASP A 556 -6.36 21.49 24.89
N HIS A 557 -5.54 21.77 23.87
CA HIS A 557 -5.99 21.81 22.48
C HIS A 557 -6.55 20.46 22.01
N PHE A 558 -5.88 19.34 22.34
CA PHE A 558 -6.33 18.01 21.96
C PHE A 558 -7.68 17.65 22.59
N ILE A 559 -7.86 17.91 23.89
CA ILE A 559 -9.12 17.69 24.59
C ILE A 559 -10.22 18.58 24.00
N ARG A 560 -9.91 19.85 23.75
CA ARG A 560 -10.83 20.82 23.17
C ARG A 560 -11.27 20.40 21.77
N PHE A 561 -10.33 19.96 20.93
CA PHE A 561 -10.61 19.44 19.59
C PHE A 561 -11.54 18.22 19.64
N LEU A 562 -11.23 17.23 20.50
CA LEU A 562 -12.06 16.04 20.64
C LEU A 562 -13.48 16.34 21.13
N ALA A 563 -13.64 17.35 22.00
CA ALA A 563 -14.94 17.73 22.54
C ALA A 563 -15.81 18.51 21.55
N HIS A 564 -15.19 19.27 20.65
CA HIS A 564 -15.88 20.24 19.79
C HIS A 564 -15.76 19.96 18.29
N ASP A 565 -15.20 18.82 17.86
CA ASP A 565 -15.23 18.39 16.46
C ASP A 565 -16.67 18.10 15.99
N ASN A 566 -17.25 19.10 15.32
CA ASN A 566 -18.64 19.11 14.86
C ASN A 566 -18.76 19.11 13.32
N LEU A 567 -17.65 18.96 12.57
CA LEU A 567 -17.60 19.07 11.11
C LEU A 567 -18.64 18.17 10.42
N GLY A 568 -18.67 16.89 10.81
CA GLY A 568 -19.62 15.93 10.25
C GLY A 568 -21.08 16.21 10.63
N MET A 569 -21.33 16.87 11.77
CA MET A 569 -22.67 17.28 12.17
C MET A 569 -23.16 18.45 11.31
N ILE A 570 -22.33 19.49 11.16
CA ILE A 570 -22.60 20.66 10.32
C ILE A 570 -22.90 20.24 8.88
N SER A 571 -22.04 19.40 8.29
CA SER A 571 -22.20 18.90 6.91
C SER A 571 -23.54 18.16 6.70
N ASN A 572 -23.93 17.27 7.63
CA ASN A 572 -25.20 16.55 7.55
C ASN A 572 -26.42 17.46 7.73
N MET A 573 -26.30 18.47 8.60
CA MET A 573 -27.36 19.45 8.85
C MET A 573 -27.59 20.33 7.62
N HIS A 574 -26.49 20.82 7.03
CA HIS A 574 -26.50 21.59 5.79
C HIS A 574 -27.21 20.81 4.68
N LEU A 575 -26.84 19.53 4.48
CA LEU A 575 -27.44 18.68 3.46
C LEU A 575 -28.97 18.51 3.66
N ALA A 576 -29.42 18.28 4.90
CA ALA A 576 -30.83 18.10 5.18
C ALA A 576 -31.66 19.39 5.01
N ILE A 577 -31.10 20.54 5.41
CA ILE A 577 -31.73 21.86 5.25
C ILE A 577 -31.81 22.25 3.78
N ALA A 578 -30.70 22.14 3.06
CA ALA A 578 -30.64 22.46 1.64
C ALA A 578 -31.56 21.54 0.81
N ASP A 579 -31.69 20.26 1.15
CA ASP A 579 -32.60 19.36 0.45
C ASP A 579 -34.08 19.78 0.61
N ASN A 580 -34.48 20.09 1.86
CA ASN A 580 -35.86 20.41 2.21
C ASN A 580 -36.28 21.82 1.76
N SER A 581 -35.34 22.76 1.71
CA SER A 581 -35.63 24.16 1.37
C SER A 581 -36.01 24.34 -0.09
N VAL A 582 -36.89 25.31 -0.36
CA VAL A 582 -37.19 25.78 -1.72
C VAL A 582 -35.99 26.54 -2.28
N HIS A 583 -35.24 27.24 -1.42
CA HIS A 583 -34.06 28.03 -1.79
C HIS A 583 -32.76 27.22 -1.83
N LYS A 584 -32.81 25.92 -1.49
CA LYS A 584 -31.66 25.01 -1.54
C LYS A 584 -30.47 25.54 -0.73
N ALA A 585 -29.27 25.53 -1.29
CA ALA A 585 -28.06 26.06 -0.66
C ALA A 585 -28.09 27.60 -0.47
N TYR A 586 -29.05 28.32 -1.06
CA TYR A 586 -29.28 29.75 -0.79
C TYR A 586 -30.16 30.01 0.44
N ASP A 587 -30.65 28.96 1.12
CA ASP A 587 -31.33 29.12 2.40
C ASP A 587 -30.36 29.77 3.40
N VAL A 588 -30.80 30.81 4.10
CA VAL A 588 -29.96 31.56 5.05
C VAL A 588 -29.30 30.61 6.06
N ARG A 589 -30.02 29.57 6.51
CA ARG A 589 -29.48 28.57 7.44
C ARG A 589 -28.42 27.68 6.80
N ALA A 590 -28.54 27.39 5.50
CA ALA A 590 -27.54 26.66 4.75
C ALA A 590 -26.28 27.52 4.55
N LEU A 591 -26.42 28.82 4.29
CA LEU A 591 -25.29 29.75 4.21
C LEU A 591 -24.56 29.88 5.55
N GLU A 592 -25.29 30.02 6.66
CA GLU A 592 -24.72 30.03 8.02
C GLU A 592 -23.96 28.73 8.34
N LEU A 593 -24.48 27.57 7.90
CA LEU A 593 -23.79 26.28 8.05
C LEU A 593 -22.59 26.14 7.12
N ALA A 594 -22.60 26.76 5.93
CA ALA A 594 -21.45 26.76 5.03
C ALA A 594 -20.30 27.59 5.63
N GLU A 595 -20.60 28.74 6.23
CA GLU A 595 -19.62 29.55 6.97
C GLU A 595 -19.07 28.80 8.18
N ALA A 596 -19.94 28.19 8.99
CA ALA A 596 -19.53 27.36 10.12
C ALA A 596 -18.68 26.16 9.68
N HIS A 597 -18.98 25.56 8.53
CA HIS A 597 -18.21 24.46 7.97
C HIS A 597 -16.78 24.91 7.60
N ALA A 598 -16.63 26.09 6.99
CA ALA A 598 -15.30 26.63 6.67
C ALA A 598 -14.44 26.82 7.94
N ILE A 599 -15.03 27.35 9.02
CA ILE A 599 -14.34 27.47 10.32
C ILE A 599 -13.98 26.09 10.89
N ALA A 600 -14.90 25.12 10.80
CA ALA A 600 -14.71 23.79 11.36
C ALA A 600 -13.59 22.99 10.67
N VAL A 601 -13.39 23.18 9.36
CA VAL A 601 -12.28 22.56 8.61
C VAL A 601 -10.93 23.03 9.15
N ASP A 602 -10.82 24.31 9.49
CA ASP A 602 -9.58 24.89 10.01
C ASP A 602 -9.41 24.72 11.52
N PHE A 603 -10.41 24.22 12.25
CA PHE A 603 -10.39 24.15 13.72
C PHE A 603 -9.13 23.48 14.29
N ALA A 604 -8.66 22.39 13.66
CA ALA A 604 -7.45 21.70 14.08
C ALA A 604 -6.19 22.58 14.06
N LYS A 605 -6.13 23.53 13.11
CA LYS A 605 -5.02 24.47 12.88
C LYS A 605 -5.23 25.79 13.62
N SER A 606 -6.44 26.34 13.58
CA SER A 606 -6.79 27.67 14.11
C SER A 606 -7.08 27.65 15.62
N GLY A 607 -7.51 26.52 16.16
CA GLY A 607 -8.01 26.41 17.55
C GLY A 607 -9.33 27.15 17.79
N ILE A 608 -9.98 27.65 16.74
CA ILE A 608 -11.26 28.37 16.81
C ILE A 608 -12.39 27.39 16.55
N GLU A 609 -13.26 27.22 17.53
CA GLU A 609 -14.45 26.37 17.41
C GLU A 609 -15.46 26.99 16.44
N ALA A 610 -16.00 26.17 15.55
CA ALA A 610 -17.09 26.60 14.69
C ALA A 610 -18.38 26.79 15.52
N PRO A 611 -19.11 27.90 15.32
CA PRO A 611 -20.44 28.04 15.89
C PRO A 611 -21.29 26.88 15.40
N THR A 612 -21.99 26.21 16.32
CA THR A 612 -22.85 25.07 15.97
C THR A 612 -24.31 25.52 16.02
N PRO A 613 -24.85 26.18 14.97
CA PRO A 613 -26.26 26.55 14.97
C PRO A 613 -27.09 25.27 14.96
N MET A 614 -27.67 24.91 16.11
CA MET A 614 -28.52 23.74 16.25
C MET A 614 -29.92 24.07 15.73
N TYR A 615 -30.13 23.95 14.42
CA TYR A 615 -31.48 24.00 13.89
C TYR A 615 -32.23 22.71 14.19
N ASN A 616 -33.48 22.84 14.59
CA ASN A 616 -34.37 21.70 14.74
C ASN A 616 -34.75 21.15 13.36
N ILE A 617 -34.29 19.94 13.03
CA ILE A 617 -34.68 19.22 11.80
C ILE A 617 -35.75 18.17 12.16
N PRO A 618 -37.03 18.41 11.83
CA PRO A 618 -38.12 17.53 12.23
C PRO A 618 -38.14 16.19 11.50
N ALA A 619 -37.62 16.16 10.25
CA ALA A 619 -37.52 14.96 9.44
C ALA A 619 -36.31 15.05 8.50
N TYR A 620 -35.67 13.92 8.22
CA TYR A 620 -34.52 13.84 7.33
C TYR A 620 -34.91 13.30 5.94
N PRO A 621 -34.15 13.64 4.88
CA PRO A 621 -34.32 13.02 3.56
C PRO A 621 -34.21 11.49 3.60
N ASP A 622 -35.04 10.81 2.81
CA ASP A 622 -35.10 9.34 2.70
C ASP A 622 -33.76 8.69 2.30
N PHE A 623 -32.93 9.38 1.53
CA PHE A 623 -31.62 8.87 1.10
C PHE A 623 -30.57 8.85 2.23
N MET A 624 -30.79 9.57 3.34
CA MET A 624 -29.85 9.57 4.48
C MET A 624 -30.00 8.34 5.38
N GLU A 625 -31.04 7.52 5.20
CA GLU A 625 -31.32 6.28 5.95
C GLU A 625 -31.20 6.44 7.50
N ARG A 626 -31.56 7.62 8.03
CA ARG A 626 -31.57 7.87 9.48
C ARG A 626 -32.79 7.24 10.15
N ALA A 627 -32.63 6.79 11.39
CA ALA A 627 -33.75 6.35 12.22
C ALA A 627 -34.64 7.55 12.61
N GLY A 628 -35.96 7.40 12.54
CA GLY A 628 -36.92 8.46 12.87
C GLY A 628 -37.75 8.95 11.68
N PRO A 629 -38.43 10.11 11.82
CA PRO A 629 -39.24 10.69 10.75
C PRO A 629 -38.38 10.99 9.51
N SER A 630 -38.86 10.57 8.34
CA SER A 630 -38.22 10.83 7.06
C SER A 630 -39.21 11.29 6.01
N TYR A 631 -38.73 12.04 5.02
CA TYR A 631 -39.53 12.49 3.89
C TYR A 631 -38.88 12.08 2.57
N LYS A 632 -39.72 11.94 1.54
CA LYS A 632 -39.27 11.61 0.17
C LYS A 632 -38.66 12.87 -0.46
N SER A 633 -37.33 12.95 -0.53
CA SER A 633 -36.62 14.09 -1.12
C SER A 633 -37.00 14.29 -2.59
N LYS A 634 -37.22 15.53 -3.04
CA LYS A 634 -37.54 15.85 -4.44
C LYS A 634 -36.31 16.21 -5.28
N THR A 635 -35.13 16.29 -4.67
CA THR A 635 -33.88 16.65 -5.36
C THR A 635 -33.36 15.51 -6.22
N ALA A 636 -32.38 15.80 -7.09
CA ALA A 636 -31.70 14.79 -7.89
C ALA A 636 -31.15 13.65 -7.01
N ILE A 637 -30.60 13.94 -5.83
CA ILE A 637 -30.05 12.94 -4.90
C ILE A 637 -31.15 11.96 -4.44
N GLY A 638 -32.29 12.47 -3.95
CA GLY A 638 -33.40 11.62 -3.53
C GLY A 638 -33.99 10.80 -4.68
N ILE A 639 -34.10 11.40 -5.87
CA ILE A 639 -34.60 10.72 -7.07
C ILE A 639 -33.64 9.59 -7.48
N LEU A 640 -32.32 9.84 -7.48
CA LEU A 640 -31.31 8.83 -7.80
C LEU A 640 -31.30 7.70 -6.79
N TYR A 641 -31.33 8.00 -5.50
CA TYR A 641 -31.45 7.01 -4.43
C TYR A 641 -32.62 6.04 -4.68
N ARG A 642 -33.79 6.56 -5.07
CA ARG A 642 -34.98 5.73 -5.34
C ARG A 642 -34.95 5.02 -6.70
N LYS A 643 -34.43 5.66 -7.75
CA LYS A 643 -34.22 5.02 -9.07
C LYS A 643 -33.21 3.87 -8.96
N SER A 644 -32.24 3.99 -8.06
CA SER A 644 -31.29 2.94 -7.70
C SER A 644 -31.86 1.91 -6.71
N ARG A 645 -33.09 1.40 -6.94
CA ARG A 645 -33.63 0.25 -6.19
C ARG A 645 -33.57 -1.06 -7.01
N SER A 646 -32.86 -2.03 -6.41
CA SER A 646 -32.67 -3.45 -6.77
C SER A 646 -32.21 -3.82 -8.19
N VAL A 647 -30.93 -4.20 -8.30
CA VAL A 647 -30.43 -5.06 -9.38
C VAL A 647 -30.82 -6.50 -9.08
N ARG A 648 -31.77 -7.08 -9.84
CA ARG A 648 -32.05 -8.52 -9.75
C ARG A 648 -30.85 -9.30 -10.30
N ARG A 649 -30.40 -10.32 -9.55
CA ARG A 649 -29.43 -11.30 -10.07
C ARG A 649 -30.09 -12.00 -11.25
N GLN A 650 -29.45 -11.95 -12.42
CA GLN A 650 -29.90 -12.76 -13.54
C GLN A 650 -29.53 -14.22 -13.24
N PRO A 651 -30.44 -15.18 -13.48
CA PRO A 651 -30.10 -16.60 -13.33
C PRO A 651 -28.94 -16.92 -14.29
N VAL A 652 -27.90 -17.54 -13.75
CA VAL A 652 -26.72 -17.98 -14.49
C VAL A 652 -26.91 -19.45 -14.86
N SER A 653 -26.31 -19.89 -15.98
CA SER A 653 -26.28 -21.29 -16.37
C SER A 653 -25.66 -22.16 -15.27
N THR A 654 -26.14 -23.40 -15.15
CA THR A 654 -25.65 -24.42 -14.22
C THR A 654 -24.51 -25.26 -14.78
N GLU A 655 -24.14 -25.08 -16.06
CA GLU A 655 -22.99 -25.76 -16.64
C GLU A 655 -21.70 -25.13 -16.13
N ASP A 656 -20.97 -25.89 -15.32
CA ASP A 656 -19.77 -25.39 -14.64
C ASP A 656 -18.51 -25.51 -15.50
N VAL A 657 -18.38 -26.46 -16.43
CA VAL A 657 -17.13 -26.66 -17.19
C VAL A 657 -17.36 -26.52 -18.69
N ASP A 658 -16.59 -25.65 -19.33
CA ASP A 658 -16.45 -25.63 -20.78
C ASP A 658 -15.44 -26.69 -21.24
N TRP A 659 -15.94 -27.84 -21.67
CA TRP A 659 -15.13 -28.97 -22.12
C TRP A 659 -14.28 -28.66 -23.35
N ALA A 660 -14.68 -27.69 -24.18
CA ALA A 660 -13.93 -27.29 -25.38
C ALA A 660 -12.59 -26.60 -25.04
N VAL A 661 -12.45 -26.11 -23.81
CA VAL A 661 -11.24 -25.43 -23.30
C VAL A 661 -10.17 -26.43 -22.84
N LEU A 662 -10.54 -27.69 -22.61
CA LEU A 662 -9.62 -28.65 -22.02
C LEU A 662 -8.63 -29.21 -23.05
N THR A 663 -7.34 -29.21 -22.70
CA THR A 663 -6.29 -29.80 -23.53
C THR A 663 -6.17 -31.30 -23.23
N PRO A 664 -6.13 -32.19 -24.25
CA PRO A 664 -5.94 -33.63 -24.04
C PRO A 664 -4.68 -33.93 -23.21
N GLY A 665 -4.77 -34.87 -22.26
CA GLY A 665 -3.68 -35.22 -21.34
C GLY A 665 -3.65 -34.41 -20.03
N PHE A 666 -4.68 -33.60 -19.76
CA PHE A 666 -4.79 -32.85 -18.49
C PHE A 666 -5.05 -33.75 -17.27
N ASP A 667 -5.57 -34.97 -17.49
CA ASP A 667 -5.91 -35.96 -16.47
C ASP A 667 -4.71 -36.33 -15.58
N VAL A 668 -3.51 -36.35 -16.17
CA VAL A 668 -2.24 -36.58 -15.46
C VAL A 668 -2.00 -35.57 -14.32
N TYR A 669 -2.54 -34.35 -14.46
CA TYR A 669 -2.35 -33.26 -13.49
C TYR A 669 -3.51 -33.11 -12.50
N LEU A 670 -4.56 -33.93 -12.58
CA LEU A 670 -5.75 -33.79 -11.73
C LEU A 670 -5.45 -34.02 -10.25
N ALA A 671 -4.60 -35.00 -9.92
CA ALA A 671 -4.26 -35.29 -8.53
C ALA A 671 -3.52 -34.12 -7.86
N ASP A 672 -2.55 -33.53 -8.55
CA ASP A 672 -1.83 -32.33 -8.09
C ASP A 672 -2.76 -31.12 -7.99
N ALA A 673 -3.61 -30.90 -9.01
CA ALA A 673 -4.59 -29.81 -9.01
C ALA A 673 -5.57 -29.90 -7.83
N ARG A 674 -6.07 -31.10 -7.49
CA ARG A 674 -6.95 -31.33 -6.32
C ARG A 674 -6.25 -31.02 -5.00
N HIS A 675 -4.99 -31.45 -4.86
CA HIS A 675 -4.21 -31.19 -3.66
C HIS A 675 -4.05 -29.68 -3.40
N TRP A 676 -3.68 -28.91 -4.43
CA TRP A 676 -3.51 -27.46 -4.29
C TRP A 676 -4.82 -26.70 -4.22
N PHE A 677 -5.89 -27.19 -4.88
CA PHE A 677 -7.23 -26.61 -4.79
C PHE A 677 -7.71 -26.56 -3.33
N VAL A 678 -7.60 -27.67 -2.59
CA VAL A 678 -8.06 -27.74 -1.20
C VAL A 678 -7.33 -26.73 -0.32
N GLN A 679 -6.01 -26.59 -0.49
CA GLN A 679 -5.22 -25.62 0.26
C GLN A 679 -5.61 -24.18 -0.10
N TYR A 680 -5.84 -23.89 -1.39
CA TYR A 680 -6.26 -22.57 -1.85
C TYR A 680 -7.65 -22.20 -1.33
N ALA A 681 -8.61 -23.12 -1.46
CA ALA A 681 -9.97 -22.95 -0.96
C ALA A 681 -10.00 -22.72 0.54
N HIS A 682 -9.17 -23.45 1.31
CA HIS A 682 -9.02 -23.21 2.75
C HIS A 682 -8.45 -21.81 3.04
N ALA A 683 -7.40 -21.39 2.33
CA ALA A 683 -6.80 -20.07 2.52
C ALA A 683 -7.81 -18.94 2.23
N LEU A 684 -8.58 -19.03 1.14
CA LEU A 684 -9.64 -18.07 0.84
C LEU A 684 -10.76 -18.11 1.88
N PHE A 685 -11.16 -19.29 2.34
CA PHE A 685 -12.17 -19.43 3.39
C PHE A 685 -11.72 -18.77 4.69
N THR A 686 -10.47 -18.96 5.11
CA THR A 686 -9.91 -18.30 6.30
C THR A 686 -9.97 -16.77 6.17
N LEU A 687 -9.60 -16.21 5.02
CA LEU A 687 -9.71 -14.77 4.77
C LEU A 687 -11.17 -14.30 4.82
N CYS A 688 -12.09 -15.05 4.20
CA CYS A 688 -13.52 -14.73 4.25
C CYS A 688 -14.06 -14.71 5.68
N GLN A 689 -13.72 -15.70 6.51
CA GLN A 689 -14.14 -15.75 7.91
C GLN A 689 -13.54 -14.61 8.73
N GLN A 690 -12.26 -14.31 8.56
CA GLN A 690 -11.56 -13.25 9.30
C GLN A 690 -12.20 -11.88 9.08
N PHE A 691 -12.59 -11.56 7.85
CA PHE A 691 -13.13 -10.25 7.49
C PHE A 691 -14.67 -10.21 7.42
N GLY A 692 -15.33 -11.36 7.60
CA GLY A 692 -16.79 -11.51 7.49
C GLY A 692 -17.32 -11.38 6.05
N ILE A 693 -16.53 -11.79 5.05
CA ILE A 693 -16.89 -11.77 3.63
C ILE A 693 -17.65 -13.04 3.28
N GLN A 694 -18.75 -12.89 2.54
CA GLN A 694 -19.68 -14.00 2.27
C GLN A 694 -19.39 -14.80 1.01
N THR A 695 -18.72 -14.20 0.02
CA THR A 695 -18.52 -14.81 -1.29
C THR A 695 -17.09 -14.61 -1.80
N GLU A 696 -16.57 -15.60 -2.54
CA GLU A 696 -15.26 -15.54 -3.20
C GLU A 696 -15.15 -14.29 -4.10
N VAL A 697 -16.19 -14.00 -4.88
CA VAL A 697 -16.17 -12.87 -5.81
C VAL A 697 -16.09 -11.52 -5.09
N GLU A 698 -16.68 -11.38 -3.89
CA GLU A 698 -16.49 -10.17 -3.08
C GLU A 698 -15.03 -9.96 -2.68
N LEU A 699 -14.34 -11.05 -2.33
CA LEU A 699 -12.93 -11.03 -1.97
C LEU A 699 -12.06 -10.72 -3.20
N ILE A 700 -12.23 -11.46 -4.31
CA ILE A 700 -11.44 -11.33 -5.54
C ILE A 700 -11.65 -9.99 -6.24
N SER A 701 -12.88 -9.50 -6.29
CA SER A 701 -13.20 -8.21 -6.91
C SER A 701 -12.83 -7.02 -6.02
N GLY A 702 -12.71 -7.23 -4.70
CA GLY A 702 -12.56 -6.17 -3.70
C GLY A 702 -13.85 -5.37 -3.42
N TYR A 703 -14.98 -5.73 -4.05
CA TYR A 703 -16.27 -5.04 -3.87
C TYR A 703 -17.08 -5.62 -2.70
N ILE A 704 -16.56 -5.43 -1.48
CA ILE A 704 -17.10 -6.03 -0.25
C ILE A 704 -18.44 -5.38 0.14
N LYS A 705 -19.48 -6.19 0.39
CA LYS A 705 -20.82 -5.67 0.76
C LYS A 705 -20.89 -5.17 2.21
N LYS A 706 -20.32 -5.94 3.14
CA LYS A 706 -20.38 -5.67 4.58
C LYS A 706 -19.17 -6.31 5.25
N LEU A 707 -18.37 -5.50 5.95
CA LEU A 707 -17.31 -5.99 6.82
C LEU A 707 -17.90 -6.39 8.18
N SER A 708 -17.25 -7.34 8.87
CA SER A 708 -17.68 -7.77 10.20
C SER A 708 -17.78 -6.59 11.19
N ARG A 709 -18.76 -6.66 12.11
CA ARG A 709 -18.96 -5.65 13.17
C ARG A 709 -17.83 -5.62 14.20
N THR A 710 -17.05 -6.70 14.29
CA THR A 710 -15.85 -6.80 15.15
C THR A 710 -14.66 -6.02 14.62
N VAL A 711 -14.67 -5.57 13.36
CA VAL A 711 -13.65 -4.65 12.82
C VAL A 711 -13.97 -3.24 13.30
N GLY A 712 -13.09 -2.67 14.13
CA GLY A 712 -13.24 -1.35 14.73
C GLY A 712 -13.43 -0.23 13.70
N ARG A 713 -14.02 0.91 14.09
CA ARG A 713 -14.37 2.00 13.16
C ARG A 713 -13.14 2.61 12.47
N ALA A 714 -12.02 2.75 13.19
CA ALA A 714 -10.72 3.15 12.63
C ALA A 714 -10.07 2.05 11.79
N GLU A 715 -10.30 0.78 12.12
CA GLU A 715 -9.77 -0.37 11.40
C GLU A 715 -10.42 -0.63 10.05
N ARG A 716 -11.63 -0.11 9.80
CA ARG A 716 -12.36 -0.29 8.53
C ARG A 716 -11.70 0.42 7.35
N LEU A 717 -11.06 1.57 7.58
CA LEU A 717 -10.29 2.29 6.56
C LEU A 717 -9.09 1.46 6.09
N ASN A 718 -8.39 0.80 7.01
CA ASN A 718 -7.25 -0.06 6.72
C ASN A 718 -7.64 -1.51 6.40
N ALA A 719 -8.89 -1.93 6.65
CA ALA A 719 -9.33 -3.31 6.44
C ALA A 719 -9.33 -3.72 4.97
N VAL A 720 -9.82 -2.85 4.08
CA VAL A 720 -9.86 -3.15 2.64
C VAL A 720 -8.45 -3.33 2.08
N GLU A 721 -7.50 -2.50 2.51
CA GLU A 721 -6.10 -2.61 2.07
C GLU A 721 -5.42 -3.86 2.64
N ARG A 722 -5.67 -4.18 3.92
CA ARG A 722 -5.23 -5.46 4.52
C ARG A 722 -5.77 -6.68 3.77
N ILE A 723 -7.05 -6.65 3.39
CA ILE A 723 -7.69 -7.72 2.59
C ILE A 723 -7.00 -7.85 1.23
N ARG A 724 -6.75 -6.73 0.54
CA ARG A 724 -6.07 -6.73 -0.77
C ARG A 724 -4.67 -7.30 -0.67
N VAL A 725 -3.89 -6.89 0.33
CA VAL A 725 -2.52 -7.40 0.55
C VAL A 725 -2.57 -8.89 0.86
N ALA A 726 -3.42 -9.32 1.81
CA ALA A 726 -3.53 -10.73 2.18
C ALA A 726 -3.96 -11.61 1.01
N LEU A 727 -4.96 -11.16 0.23
CA LEU A 727 -5.41 -11.88 -0.95
C LEU A 727 -4.32 -11.98 -2.02
N ARG A 728 -3.59 -10.88 -2.26
CA ARG A 728 -2.48 -10.85 -3.22
C ARG A 728 -1.42 -11.87 -2.85
N LEU A 729 -1.03 -11.96 -1.58
CA LEU A 729 -0.04 -12.93 -1.11
C LEU A 729 -0.49 -14.37 -1.32
N VAL A 730 -1.78 -14.67 -1.08
CA VAL A 730 -2.36 -15.99 -1.38
C VAL A 730 -2.31 -16.25 -2.89
N GLN A 731 -2.79 -15.33 -3.73
CA GLN A 731 -2.78 -15.49 -5.18
C GLN A 731 -1.37 -15.67 -5.75
N GLU A 732 -0.39 -14.87 -5.28
CA GLU A 732 1.02 -14.98 -5.69
C GLU A 732 1.64 -16.30 -5.23
N HIS A 733 1.32 -16.81 -4.04
CA HIS A 733 1.79 -18.11 -3.58
C HIS A 733 1.33 -19.23 -4.51
N PHE A 734 0.02 -19.32 -4.76
CA PHE A 734 -0.51 -20.40 -5.57
C PHE A 734 -0.21 -20.24 -7.07
N ALA A 735 -0.05 -19.01 -7.57
CA ALA A 735 0.46 -18.77 -8.92
C ALA A 735 1.88 -19.35 -9.08
N ARG A 736 2.76 -19.21 -8.07
CA ARG A 736 4.10 -19.85 -8.11
C ARG A 736 4.05 -21.35 -8.04
N VAL A 737 3.15 -21.89 -7.23
CA VAL A 737 2.91 -23.34 -7.14
C VAL A 737 2.47 -23.89 -8.49
N PHE A 738 1.61 -23.18 -9.22
CA PHE A 738 1.23 -23.57 -10.59
C PHE A 738 2.47 -23.70 -11.49
N TRP A 739 3.36 -22.71 -11.47
CA TRP A 739 4.58 -22.70 -12.28
C TRP A 739 5.69 -23.63 -11.79
N ARG A 740 5.54 -24.24 -10.61
CA ARG A 740 6.49 -25.20 -10.06
C ARG A 740 6.49 -26.48 -10.90
N ASP A 741 7.66 -27.10 -11.02
CA ASP A 741 7.87 -28.40 -11.67
C ASP A 741 7.58 -28.42 -13.19
N LEU A 742 7.41 -27.25 -13.82
CA LEU A 742 7.28 -27.10 -15.28
C LEU A 742 8.64 -26.81 -15.91
N GLY A 743 9.08 -27.67 -16.83
CA GLY A 743 10.34 -27.50 -17.57
C GLY A 743 10.34 -26.29 -18.52
N SER A 744 9.15 -25.85 -18.96
CA SER A 744 8.98 -24.65 -19.79
C SER A 744 8.05 -23.66 -19.09
N LYS A 745 8.45 -22.38 -19.07
CA LYS A 745 7.64 -21.27 -18.54
C LYS A 745 6.88 -20.50 -19.63
N THR A 746 6.77 -21.05 -20.84
CA THR A 746 5.95 -20.45 -21.90
C THR A 746 4.47 -20.78 -21.70
N PRO A 747 3.57 -19.79 -21.60
CA PRO A 747 2.14 -20.03 -21.38
C PRO A 747 1.44 -20.87 -22.46
N SER A 748 1.98 -20.89 -23.68
CA SER A 748 1.45 -21.63 -24.82
C SER A 748 1.93 -23.07 -24.94
N ASN A 749 2.85 -23.51 -24.06
CA ASN A 749 3.41 -24.86 -24.09
C ASN A 749 2.33 -25.89 -23.73
N VAL A 750 2.29 -27.01 -24.45
CA VAL A 750 1.26 -28.06 -24.30
C VAL A 750 1.16 -28.58 -22.87
N VAL A 751 2.29 -28.80 -22.19
CA VAL A 751 2.33 -29.30 -20.81
C VAL A 751 1.76 -28.27 -19.83
N VAL A 752 2.05 -26.99 -20.07
CA VAL A 752 1.53 -25.88 -19.27
C VAL A 752 0.02 -25.75 -19.47
N LEU A 753 -0.46 -25.90 -20.71
CA LEU A 753 -1.88 -25.89 -21.06
C LEU A 753 -2.63 -27.08 -20.45
N GLN A 754 -2.05 -28.28 -20.47
CA GLN A 754 -2.60 -29.47 -19.78
C GLN A 754 -2.76 -29.23 -18.27
N LYS A 755 -1.73 -28.69 -17.60
CA LYS A 755 -1.80 -28.35 -16.18
C LYS A 755 -2.85 -27.27 -15.90
N ALA A 756 -2.95 -26.24 -16.75
CA ALA A 756 -3.96 -25.19 -16.65
C ALA A 756 -5.39 -25.75 -16.81
N SER A 757 -5.62 -26.63 -17.80
CA SER A 757 -6.89 -27.32 -17.99
C SER A 757 -7.28 -28.15 -16.75
N ALA A 758 -6.33 -28.81 -16.09
CA ALA A 758 -6.59 -29.54 -14.84
C ALA A 758 -7.02 -28.62 -13.69
N TRP A 759 -6.38 -27.45 -13.56
CA TRP A 759 -6.76 -26.45 -12.55
C TRP A 759 -8.14 -25.83 -12.83
N TYR A 760 -8.45 -25.58 -14.10
CA TYR A 760 -9.79 -25.14 -14.52
C TYR A 760 -10.85 -26.19 -14.22
N TYR A 761 -10.62 -27.43 -14.62
CA TYR A 761 -11.54 -28.55 -14.35
C TYR A 761 -11.82 -28.67 -12.84
N VAL A 762 -10.79 -28.80 -12.01
CA VAL A 762 -10.97 -28.95 -10.55
C VAL A 762 -11.67 -27.73 -9.94
N GLY A 763 -11.27 -26.51 -10.33
CA GLY A 763 -11.88 -25.29 -9.80
C GLY A 763 -13.39 -25.17 -10.06
N TYR A 764 -13.88 -25.81 -11.11
CA TYR A 764 -15.27 -25.76 -11.55
C TYR A 764 -16.05 -27.07 -11.30
N THR A 765 -15.42 -28.20 -10.98
CA THR A 765 -16.15 -29.45 -10.65
C THR A 765 -16.14 -29.81 -9.16
N HIS A 766 -15.20 -29.29 -8.37
CA HIS A 766 -14.95 -29.86 -7.03
C HIS A 766 -16.10 -29.70 -6.03
N HIS A 767 -16.97 -28.68 -6.17
CA HIS A 767 -18.16 -28.52 -5.31
C HIS A 767 -19.21 -29.62 -5.53
N HIS A 768 -19.20 -30.29 -6.68
CA HIS A 768 -20.04 -31.48 -6.94
C HIS A 768 -19.47 -32.75 -6.30
N GLU A 769 -18.17 -32.79 -6.05
CA GLU A 769 -17.45 -33.97 -5.56
C GLU A 769 -17.34 -33.98 -4.02
N ALA A 770 -17.39 -32.81 -3.37
CA ALA A 770 -17.32 -32.66 -1.91
C ALA A 770 -18.36 -31.62 -1.42
N PRO A 771 -19.63 -32.03 -1.18
CA PRO A 771 -20.68 -31.13 -0.72
C PRO A 771 -20.36 -30.57 0.68
N GLY A 772 -20.00 -29.30 0.75
CA GLY A 772 -19.65 -28.59 2.00
C GLY A 772 -18.62 -27.49 1.84
N LEU A 773 -17.82 -27.52 0.77
CA LEU A 773 -16.88 -26.45 0.41
C LEU A 773 -17.56 -25.42 -0.52
N LEU A 774 -17.30 -24.13 -0.30
CA LEU A 774 -17.76 -23.07 -1.21
C LEU A 774 -17.11 -23.23 -2.59
N PRO A 775 -17.85 -23.03 -3.70
CA PRO A 775 -17.27 -23.03 -5.03
C PRO A 775 -16.13 -22.00 -5.09
N THR A 776 -14.93 -22.45 -5.48
CA THR A 776 -13.71 -21.64 -5.49
C THR A 776 -13.14 -21.57 -6.92
N ARG A 777 -13.87 -20.86 -7.79
CA ARG A 777 -13.59 -20.83 -9.24
C ARG A 777 -12.40 -19.95 -9.58
N SER A 778 -11.99 -19.04 -8.69
CA SER A 778 -10.81 -18.21 -8.88
C SER A 778 -9.50 -19.01 -8.92
N PHE A 779 -9.51 -20.26 -8.44
CA PHE A 779 -8.36 -21.17 -8.51
C PHE A 779 -7.85 -21.36 -9.94
N ALA A 780 -8.75 -21.55 -10.90
CA ALA A 780 -8.40 -21.69 -12.31
C ALA A 780 -7.60 -20.49 -12.84
N TRP A 781 -8.00 -19.29 -12.39
CA TRP A 781 -7.49 -18.03 -12.88
C TRP A 781 -6.18 -17.59 -12.22
N LEU A 782 -5.64 -18.37 -11.29
CA LEU A 782 -4.27 -18.22 -10.78
C LEU A 782 -3.23 -18.48 -11.89
N ALA A 783 -3.56 -19.36 -12.84
CA ALA A 783 -2.80 -19.61 -14.07
C ALA A 783 -3.26 -18.67 -15.19
N LEU A 784 -3.33 -17.37 -14.93
CA LEU A 784 -3.99 -16.40 -15.81
C LEU A 784 -3.51 -16.48 -17.27
N GLU A 785 -2.22 -16.33 -17.54
CA GLU A 785 -1.70 -16.29 -18.91
C GLU A 785 -1.98 -17.59 -19.71
N PRO A 786 -1.69 -18.80 -19.20
CA PRO A 786 -2.09 -20.06 -19.86
C PRO A 786 -3.59 -20.18 -20.11
N MET A 787 -4.42 -19.76 -19.14
CA MET A 787 -5.87 -19.80 -19.28
C MET A 787 -6.36 -18.85 -20.39
N LEU A 788 -5.79 -17.64 -20.50
CA LEU A 788 -6.10 -16.72 -21.59
C LEU A 788 -5.74 -17.33 -22.96
N VAL A 789 -4.65 -18.10 -23.05
CA VAL A 789 -4.28 -18.83 -24.29
C VAL A 789 -5.29 -19.92 -24.62
N LEU A 790 -5.72 -20.72 -23.64
CA LEU A 790 -6.73 -21.78 -23.85
C LEU A 790 -8.02 -21.21 -24.43
N PHE A 791 -8.54 -20.13 -23.84
CA PHE A 791 -9.78 -19.51 -24.30
C PHE A 791 -9.63 -18.82 -25.65
N ARG A 792 -8.49 -18.17 -25.95
CA ARG A 792 -8.27 -17.54 -27.28
C ARG A 792 -8.26 -18.55 -28.42
N LYS A 793 -7.64 -19.73 -28.22
CA LYS A 793 -7.54 -20.80 -29.23
C LYS A 793 -8.90 -21.34 -29.71
N ILE A 794 -9.96 -21.14 -28.95
CA ILE A 794 -11.31 -21.61 -29.30
C ILE A 794 -12.02 -20.61 -30.22
N TYR A 795 -11.69 -19.32 -30.12
CA TYR A 795 -12.43 -18.22 -30.75
C TYR A 795 -11.64 -17.47 -31.84
N GLU A 796 -10.35 -17.77 -32.03
CA GLU A 796 -9.58 -17.41 -33.22
C GLU A 796 -9.08 -18.70 -33.89
N PRO A 797 -9.68 -19.13 -35.03
CA PRO A 797 -9.24 -20.31 -35.78
C PRO A 797 -7.88 -20.15 -36.45
#